data_AF-A0A0Q5XDE6-F1
#
_entry.id   AF-A0A0Q5XDE6-F1
#
_cell.length_a   1.000
_cell.length_b   1.000
_cell.length_c   1.000
_cell.angle_alpha   90.00
_cell.angle_beta   90.00
_cell.angle_gamma   90.00
#
_symmetry.space_group_name_H-M   'P 1'
#
loop_
_entity.id
_entity.type
_entity.pdbx_description
1 polymer ?
#
loop_
_entity_poly.entity_id
_entity_poly.type
_entity_poly.pdbx_seq_one_letter_code
_entity_poly.pdbx_strand_id
1 'polypeptide(L)'
;MGNEIAFGSRNEGKPALDGTRRHLLFGVSALTAGTAAATHAGGAGLNPMIAGKDGNLPSGLGILPFNTMAQFVAAFIPSIIAVVDLHGYYLDDDCDSFRMYRLPSPPSPVRAWHRQTADGGWWSYANALNIDVRMFGARGSASPADAAINRAAIQNAIDFKYSKGGGDVHAAGFFFVDDTLYRPSSVRLRGTVRHNVLRKYGDTTAGVAHPLTGTVFHTSGPGTPRLWTDESGDGTDVLLRPLIAELGENGGVIDITLQTGRDADSWDVGLLLCGVSRGFYSGLDVRGAWRKAACRLDATWGRSNPRMMTLAHLPAWFTSDYATLYDYGLTNNLWDVCRFEGACALVVESGPNAAYAANGISDTKFRACEFYNDSSGETLAYREADGALIRLNYAIPGLGGAQGLSFESCRFDCASIWMFDIGSWSNLDVAGGRNFAETSAAWLSYQTSQGVPKAQRRGRIRTSAQTTPHRGDLLRFEGEFFCNISADIPDDTGDVLPRAWIPRGDKGRRISFQGPGYHNGFDFLSDGETGMSGLTLRSWRADGRISLQNMVGDAITTWGWMADNETVWGTAYDQRWGEGTVTFQRSNVTFLSYDGGSLASPPVYAGTTANAANVMVDSDGRLRRSTSALKYKTDVRPIPDEMLDAMLLLDGKLYKSLCEGDDPETDHMGSIADQAAALGLEPLVIRGPGGAVEGFKYERAFSALLEIVKRLDRQVRALEER
;
A
#
# COMPACT_ATOMS: atom_id res chain seq x y z
N MET A 1 -45.38 15.02 -30.03
CA MET A 1 -45.72 14.08 -28.94
C MET A 1 -44.38 13.59 -28.35
N GLY A 2 -43.69 14.27 -27.44
CA GLY A 2 -44.13 15.19 -26.40
C GLY A 2 -44.56 14.39 -25.17
N ASN A 3 -43.62 14.10 -24.25
CA ASN A 3 -43.86 14.11 -22.80
C ASN A 3 -42.53 14.02 -22.03
N GLU A 4 -42.18 15.17 -21.45
CA GLU A 4 -41.32 15.34 -20.28
C GLU A 4 -41.88 14.58 -19.07
N ILE A 5 -41.01 14.10 -18.17
CA ILE A 5 -41.37 13.86 -16.77
C ILE A 5 -40.29 14.47 -15.87
N ALA A 6 -40.78 15.21 -14.90
CA ALA A 6 -40.12 16.23 -14.11
C ALA A 6 -39.31 15.70 -12.92
N PHE A 7 -38.36 16.54 -12.51
CA PHE A 7 -37.73 16.53 -11.20
C PHE A 7 -38.76 16.78 -10.09
N GLY A 8 -38.76 15.93 -9.07
CA GLY A 8 -39.51 16.12 -7.83
C GLY A 8 -38.61 15.85 -6.62
N SER A 9 -38.35 16.90 -5.85
CA SER A 9 -37.69 16.87 -4.55
C SER A 9 -38.63 16.32 -3.46
N ARG A 10 -38.11 15.52 -2.52
CA ARG A 10 -38.51 15.54 -1.09
C ARG A 10 -37.68 14.62 -0.20
N ASN A 11 -37.20 15.24 0.88
CA ASN A 11 -37.20 14.82 2.28
C ASN A 11 -36.57 13.49 2.71
N GLU A 12 -35.47 13.66 3.45
CA GLU A 12 -35.18 13.08 4.77
C GLU A 12 -36.04 11.88 5.20
N GLY A 13 -35.46 10.69 5.03
CA GLY A 13 -35.86 9.47 5.71
C GLY A 13 -34.62 8.63 5.99
N LYS A 14 -34.23 8.53 7.27
CA LYS A 14 -33.21 7.58 7.74
C LYS A 14 -33.60 6.15 7.32
N PRO A 15 -32.72 5.36 6.68
CA PRO A 15 -32.99 3.94 6.51
C PRO A 15 -32.58 3.20 7.80
N ALA A 16 -33.54 2.48 8.37
CA ALA A 16 -33.28 1.41 9.32
C ALA A 16 -32.50 0.30 8.61
N LEU A 17 -31.35 -0.07 9.16
CA LEU A 17 -30.56 -1.22 8.71
C LEU A 17 -31.27 -2.50 9.20
N ASP A 18 -32.00 -3.14 8.28
CA ASP A 18 -32.45 -4.51 8.40
C ASP A 18 -31.22 -5.44 8.39
N GLY A 19 -31.04 -6.15 9.50
CA GLY A 19 -29.99 -7.13 9.72
C GLY A 19 -30.34 -8.48 9.13
N THR A 20 -30.01 -8.69 7.86
CA THR A 20 -29.89 -10.04 7.29
C THR A 20 -28.65 -10.15 6.41
N ARG A 21 -27.47 -10.27 7.02
CA ARG A 21 -26.28 -10.77 6.31
C ARG A 21 -26.34 -12.30 6.26
N ARG A 22 -26.67 -12.82 5.07
CA ARG A 22 -26.44 -14.23 4.70
C ARG A 22 -24.93 -14.47 4.67
N HIS A 23 -24.44 -15.35 5.54
CA HIS A 23 -23.08 -15.87 5.44
C HIS A 23 -22.98 -16.78 4.20
N LEU A 24 -22.21 -16.35 3.20
CA LEU A 24 -21.73 -17.23 2.14
C LEU A 24 -20.69 -18.19 2.75
N LEU A 25 -21.07 -19.46 2.93
CA LEU A 25 -20.10 -20.54 3.10
C LEU A 25 -19.42 -20.80 1.75
N PHE A 26 -18.12 -20.55 1.66
CA PHE A 26 -17.30 -21.17 0.62
C PHE A 26 -17.01 -22.62 1.05
N GLY A 27 -17.43 -23.56 0.20
CA GLY A 27 -17.19 -24.99 0.39
C GLY A 27 -15.72 -25.32 0.32
N VAL A 28 -15.21 -26.00 1.34
CA VAL A 28 -13.89 -26.63 1.34
C VAL A 28 -14.02 -27.93 0.55
N SER A 29 -13.37 -27.99 -0.62
CA SER A 29 -13.21 -29.23 -1.38
C SER A 29 -12.36 -30.20 -0.58
N ALA A 30 -12.92 -31.37 -0.30
CA ALA A 30 -12.20 -32.48 0.32
C ALA A 30 -11.01 -32.89 -0.56
N LEU A 31 -9.79 -32.76 -0.03
CA LEU A 31 -8.61 -33.43 -0.58
C LEU A 31 -8.72 -34.92 -0.23
N THR A 32 -9.02 -35.75 -1.22
CA THR A 32 -8.84 -37.20 -1.17
C THR A 32 -7.36 -37.52 -1.02
N ALA A 33 -6.95 -37.90 0.19
CA ALA A 33 -5.65 -38.52 0.43
C ALA A 33 -5.66 -39.93 -0.19
N GLY A 34 -4.86 -40.10 -1.25
CA GLY A 34 -4.55 -41.41 -1.82
C GLY A 34 -3.73 -42.23 -0.83
N THR A 35 -4.26 -43.40 -0.47
CA THR A 35 -3.59 -44.39 0.38
C THR A 35 -2.49 -45.10 -0.40
N ALA A 36 -1.23 -44.80 -0.07
CA ALA A 36 -0.11 -45.66 -0.42
C ALA A 36 -0.02 -46.81 0.59
N ALA A 37 -0.21 -48.03 0.10
CA ALA A 37 -0.13 -49.26 0.87
C ALA A 37 1.32 -49.56 1.27
N ALA A 38 1.58 -49.62 2.58
CA ALA A 38 2.75 -50.30 3.13
C ALA A 38 2.27 -51.56 3.85
N THR A 39 2.60 -52.70 3.25
CA THR A 39 2.44 -54.04 3.79
C THR A 39 3.28 -54.23 5.05
N HIS A 40 2.64 -54.44 6.21
CA HIS A 40 3.27 -55.12 7.34
C HIS A 40 2.37 -56.28 7.81
N ALA A 41 2.99 -57.45 7.85
CA ALA A 41 2.40 -58.73 8.17
C ALA A 41 2.22 -58.94 9.68
N GLY A 42 1.14 -59.65 10.04
CA GLY A 42 1.12 -60.66 11.09
C GLY A 42 1.18 -60.19 12.55
N GLY A 43 0.00 -59.97 13.15
CA GLY A 43 -0.14 -59.89 14.61
C GLY A 43 -1.59 -60.13 15.00
N ALA A 44 -1.85 -61.24 15.72
CA ALA A 44 -3.17 -61.78 16.01
C ALA A 44 -4.11 -60.79 16.70
N GLY A 45 -5.36 -60.76 16.22
CA GLY A 45 -6.43 -59.92 16.74
C GLY A 45 -6.95 -60.37 18.10
N LEU A 46 -7.06 -59.41 19.00
CA LEU A 46 -8.08 -59.36 20.05
C LEU A 46 -8.67 -57.94 20.03
N ASN A 47 -9.76 -57.79 19.29
CA ASN A 47 -10.60 -56.59 19.28
C ASN A 47 -11.64 -56.75 20.40
N PRO A 48 -11.65 -55.93 21.47
CA PRO A 48 -12.86 -55.78 22.26
C PRO A 48 -13.82 -54.87 21.48
N MET A 49 -14.75 -55.49 20.75
CA MET A 49 -15.96 -54.84 20.25
C MET A 49 -16.81 -54.39 21.44
N ILE A 50 -16.72 -53.12 21.86
CA ILE A 50 -17.87 -52.34 22.38
C ILE A 50 -17.64 -50.85 22.09
N ALA A 51 -18.16 -50.37 20.96
CA ALA A 51 -18.65 -49.00 20.80
C ALA A 51 -19.41 -48.92 19.46
N GLY A 52 -20.73 -49.12 19.53
CA GLY A 52 -21.62 -48.70 18.45
C GLY A 52 -21.52 -47.19 18.28
N LYS A 53 -21.49 -46.73 17.02
CA LYS A 53 -21.34 -45.33 16.63
C LYS A 53 -22.57 -44.47 16.99
N ASP A 54 -23.64 -45.10 17.49
CA ASP A 54 -24.85 -44.46 17.99
C ASP A 54 -25.04 -44.82 19.47
N GLY A 55 -24.80 -43.83 20.34
CA GLY A 55 -24.60 -43.98 21.79
C GLY A 55 -25.83 -44.33 22.63
N ASN A 56 -26.50 -45.44 22.36
CA ASN A 56 -27.44 -46.02 23.32
C ASN A 56 -26.79 -47.19 24.07
N LEU A 57 -26.09 -46.85 25.16
CA LEU A 57 -25.72 -47.83 26.18
C LEU A 57 -27.01 -48.44 26.78
N PRO A 58 -27.02 -49.74 27.14
CA PRO A 58 -28.18 -50.40 27.74
C PRO A 58 -28.64 -49.65 29.01
N SER A 59 -29.93 -49.35 29.09
CA SER A 59 -30.58 -48.42 30.02
C SER A 59 -30.67 -48.87 31.48
N GLY A 60 -29.72 -49.69 31.96
CA GLY A 60 -29.68 -50.25 33.31
C GLY A 60 -28.35 -50.07 34.07
N LEU A 61 -27.29 -49.59 33.42
CA LEU A 61 -26.04 -49.23 34.09
C LEU A 61 -26.12 -47.75 34.48
N GLY A 62 -26.56 -47.48 35.71
CA GLY A 62 -26.69 -46.12 36.24
C GLY A 62 -25.36 -45.37 36.15
N ILE A 63 -25.38 -44.21 35.51
CA ILE A 63 -24.25 -43.28 35.54
C ILE A 63 -24.17 -42.74 36.97
N LEU A 64 -23.01 -42.87 37.61
CA LEU A 64 -22.79 -42.35 38.95
C LEU A 64 -22.42 -40.86 38.86
N PRO A 65 -23.23 -39.94 39.44
CA PRO A 65 -22.91 -38.52 39.46
C PRO A 65 -21.98 -38.18 40.62
N PHE A 66 -21.07 -37.23 40.39
CA PHE A 66 -20.23 -36.61 41.40
C PHE A 66 -20.26 -35.09 41.25
N ASN A 67 -20.38 -34.35 42.36
CA ASN A 67 -20.48 -32.90 42.28
C ASN A 67 -19.10 -32.25 42.08
N THR A 68 -18.03 -32.91 42.51
CA THR A 68 -16.65 -32.39 42.38
C THR A 68 -15.64 -33.46 42.03
N MET A 69 -14.50 -33.04 41.46
CA MET A 69 -13.36 -33.90 41.18
C MET A 69 -12.79 -34.54 42.46
N ALA A 70 -12.81 -33.82 43.59
CA ALA A 70 -12.34 -34.34 44.87
C ALA A 70 -13.23 -35.48 45.39
N GLN A 71 -14.55 -35.34 45.31
CA GLN A 71 -15.50 -36.41 45.67
C GLN A 71 -15.29 -37.64 44.78
N PHE A 72 -15.14 -37.43 43.48
CA PHE A 72 -14.88 -38.50 42.52
C PHE A 72 -13.58 -39.27 42.85
N VAL A 73 -12.46 -38.57 43.04
CA VAL A 73 -11.15 -39.20 43.36
C VAL A 73 -11.20 -39.98 44.69
N ALA A 74 -11.95 -39.49 45.69
CA ALA A 74 -12.11 -40.17 46.97
C ALA A 74 -13.08 -41.38 46.93
N ALA A 75 -13.85 -41.54 45.86
CA ALA A 75 -14.87 -42.58 45.77
C ALA A 75 -14.27 -43.96 45.50
N PHE A 76 -14.87 -44.99 46.10
CA PHE A 76 -14.66 -46.38 45.72
C PHE A 76 -15.68 -46.75 44.64
N ILE A 77 -15.24 -46.89 43.38
CA ILE A 77 -16.14 -47.08 42.25
C ILE A 77 -16.05 -48.53 41.76
N PRO A 78 -17.13 -49.34 41.82
CA PRO A 78 -17.11 -50.72 41.34
C PRO A 78 -16.62 -50.85 39.90
N SER A 79 -15.85 -51.90 39.61
CA SER A 79 -15.25 -52.15 38.27
C SER A 79 -16.26 -52.32 37.14
N ILE A 80 -17.54 -52.60 37.46
CA ILE A 80 -18.63 -52.66 36.49
C ILE A 80 -19.04 -51.29 35.95
N ILE A 81 -18.72 -50.20 36.66
CA ILE A 81 -19.01 -48.84 36.21
C ILE A 81 -17.88 -48.37 35.29
N ALA A 82 -18.22 -48.18 34.02
CA ALA A 82 -17.29 -47.76 32.99
C ALA A 82 -17.29 -46.23 32.76
N VAL A 83 -18.35 -45.53 33.17
CA VAL A 83 -18.55 -44.09 32.93
C VAL A 83 -19.16 -43.45 34.17
N VAL A 84 -18.68 -42.25 34.49
CA VAL A 84 -19.22 -41.40 35.55
C VAL A 84 -19.46 -39.98 35.03
N ASP A 85 -20.42 -39.28 35.62
CA ASP A 85 -20.71 -37.86 35.31
C ASP A 85 -20.17 -37.00 36.46
N LEU A 86 -19.44 -35.94 36.13
CA LEU A 86 -19.01 -34.90 37.07
C LEU A 86 -19.76 -33.62 36.75
N HIS A 87 -20.35 -33.00 37.77
CA HIS A 87 -21.11 -31.75 37.67
C HIS A 87 -20.24 -30.50 37.91
N GLY A 88 -18.98 -30.70 38.27
CA GLY A 88 -18.03 -29.62 38.53
C GLY A 88 -16.64 -30.16 38.89
N TYR A 89 -15.65 -29.26 38.99
CA TYR A 89 -14.27 -29.58 39.36
C TYR A 89 -14.00 -29.33 40.84
N TYR A 90 -14.14 -28.08 41.30
CA TYR A 90 -13.95 -27.68 42.71
C TYR A 90 -15.27 -27.57 43.47
N LEU A 91 -16.28 -27.01 42.84
CA LEU A 91 -17.64 -26.85 43.36
C LEU A 91 -18.63 -27.45 42.38
N ASP A 92 -19.82 -27.78 42.89
CA ASP A 92 -20.95 -28.15 42.05
C ASP A 92 -21.26 -27.01 41.06
N ASP A 93 -21.48 -27.34 39.79
CA ASP A 93 -21.79 -26.41 38.69
C ASP A 93 -20.73 -25.31 38.44
N ASP A 94 -19.48 -25.48 38.89
CA ASP A 94 -18.40 -24.51 38.55
C ASP A 94 -17.95 -24.61 37.08
N CYS A 95 -18.31 -25.68 36.39
CA CYS A 95 -18.13 -25.89 34.95
C CYS A 95 -19.22 -26.78 34.38
N ASP A 96 -19.32 -26.84 33.05
CA ASP A 96 -20.27 -27.74 32.39
C ASP A 96 -20.01 -29.19 32.80
N SER A 97 -21.09 -29.95 33.02
CA SER A 97 -20.99 -31.35 33.39
C SER A 97 -20.19 -32.14 32.35
N PHE A 98 -19.25 -32.97 32.79
CA PHE A 98 -18.40 -33.76 31.90
C PHE A 98 -18.27 -35.20 32.35
N ARG A 99 -17.98 -36.08 31.40
CA ARG A 99 -17.88 -37.52 31.64
C ARG A 99 -16.44 -37.98 31.76
N MET A 100 -16.20 -38.94 32.65
CA MET A 100 -14.95 -39.70 32.67
C MET A 100 -15.22 -41.17 32.38
N TYR A 101 -14.33 -41.80 31.62
CA TYR A 101 -14.36 -43.24 31.34
C TYR A 101 -13.24 -43.96 32.06
N ARG A 102 -13.54 -45.17 32.53
CA ARG A 102 -12.57 -46.03 33.18
C ARG A 102 -11.59 -46.58 32.14
N LEU A 103 -10.30 -46.50 32.44
CA LEU A 103 -9.23 -47.10 31.67
C LEU A 103 -9.07 -48.58 32.05
N PRO A 104 -8.79 -49.47 31.08
CA PRO A 104 -8.62 -50.89 31.34
C PRO A 104 -7.33 -51.20 32.11
N SER A 105 -6.36 -50.29 32.10
CA SER A 105 -5.07 -50.40 32.79
C SER A 105 -4.56 -49.03 33.22
N PRO A 106 -3.62 -48.96 34.18
CA PRO A 106 -2.91 -47.72 34.48
C PRO A 106 -2.30 -47.10 33.21
N PRO A 107 -2.53 -45.81 32.93
CA PRO A 107 -1.97 -45.16 31.76
C PRO A 107 -0.46 -44.98 31.91
N SER A 108 0.29 -45.19 30.82
CA SER A 108 1.73 -44.94 30.75
C SER A 108 2.06 -44.12 29.50
N PRO A 109 2.56 -42.87 29.64
CA PRO A 109 2.73 -42.14 30.89
C PRO A 109 1.39 -41.71 31.51
N VAL A 110 1.37 -41.55 32.84
CA VAL A 110 0.28 -40.84 33.52
C VAL A 110 0.33 -39.36 33.10
N ARG A 111 -0.83 -38.77 32.82
CA ARG A 111 -0.98 -37.40 32.31
C ARG A 111 -1.90 -36.64 33.25
N ALA A 112 -1.88 -35.31 33.17
CA ALA A 112 -2.62 -34.44 34.07
C ALA A 112 -4.14 -34.54 33.95
N TRP A 113 -4.67 -35.25 32.94
CA TRP A 113 -6.09 -35.54 32.76
C TRP A 113 -6.48 -36.96 33.18
N HIS A 114 -5.51 -37.74 33.68
CA HIS A 114 -5.78 -39.04 34.28
C HIS A 114 -6.05 -38.87 35.78
N ARG A 115 -7.03 -39.60 36.30
CA ARG A 115 -7.37 -39.62 37.73
C ARG A 115 -7.43 -41.05 38.21
N GLN A 116 -6.92 -41.30 39.40
CA GLN A 116 -7.06 -42.59 40.06
C GLN A 116 -8.05 -42.44 41.21
N THR A 117 -9.06 -43.30 41.25
CA THR A 117 -10.07 -43.34 42.32
C THR A 117 -9.59 -44.22 43.49
N ALA A 118 -10.26 -44.17 44.64
CA ALA A 118 -9.83 -44.88 45.85
C ALA A 118 -9.83 -46.42 45.71
N ASP A 119 -10.59 -46.97 44.76
CA ASP A 119 -10.55 -48.38 44.36
C ASP A 119 -9.34 -48.75 43.46
N GLY A 120 -8.47 -47.78 43.17
CA GLY A 120 -7.30 -47.95 42.30
C GLY A 120 -7.61 -47.88 40.80
N GLY A 121 -8.88 -47.71 40.42
CA GLY A 121 -9.33 -47.53 39.04
C GLY A 121 -8.76 -46.25 38.43
N TRP A 122 -8.29 -46.34 37.18
CA TRP A 122 -7.81 -45.20 36.42
C TRP A 122 -8.87 -44.68 35.47
N TRP A 123 -8.94 -43.37 35.30
CA TRP A 123 -9.99 -42.70 34.55
C TRP A 123 -9.40 -41.60 33.66
N SER A 124 -10.10 -41.30 32.57
CA SER A 124 -9.75 -40.25 31.61
C SER A 124 -11.00 -39.54 31.13
N TYR A 125 -10.89 -38.29 30.68
CA TYR A 125 -12.05 -37.55 30.16
C TYR A 125 -12.56 -38.22 28.90
N ALA A 126 -13.87 -38.47 28.83
CA ALA A 126 -14.51 -38.89 27.59
C ALA A 126 -14.16 -37.89 26.49
N ASN A 127 -14.15 -38.34 25.23
CA ASN A 127 -13.88 -37.45 24.10
C ASN A 127 -15.02 -36.42 23.94
N ALA A 128 -15.00 -35.40 24.79
CA ALA A 128 -15.98 -34.34 24.80
C ALA A 128 -15.68 -33.46 23.59
N LEU A 129 -16.69 -33.22 22.76
CA LEU A 129 -16.57 -32.30 21.63
C LEU A 129 -16.11 -30.91 22.13
N ASN A 130 -16.62 -30.50 23.30
CA ASN A 130 -16.28 -29.25 23.96
C ASN A 130 -15.46 -29.53 25.23
N ILE A 131 -14.23 -29.05 25.28
CA ILE A 131 -13.40 -29.09 26.50
C ILE A 131 -13.38 -27.70 27.09
N ASP A 132 -13.78 -27.56 28.36
CA ASP A 132 -13.61 -26.31 29.12
C ASP A 132 -12.40 -26.43 30.04
N VAL A 133 -11.60 -25.36 30.15
CA VAL A 133 -10.38 -25.33 30.99
C VAL A 133 -10.68 -25.55 32.47
N ARG A 134 -11.89 -25.25 32.94
CA ARG A 134 -12.32 -25.54 34.31
C ARG A 134 -12.48 -27.03 34.59
N MET A 135 -12.77 -27.83 33.57
CA MET A 135 -12.76 -29.30 33.68
C MET A 135 -11.37 -29.81 34.10
N PHE A 136 -10.32 -29.00 33.93
CA PHE A 136 -8.92 -29.31 34.28
C PHE A 136 -8.45 -28.57 35.55
N GLY A 137 -9.37 -27.90 36.26
CA GLY A 137 -9.08 -27.15 37.48
C GLY A 137 -8.70 -25.69 37.27
N ALA A 138 -8.99 -25.09 36.11
CA ALA A 138 -8.86 -23.65 35.99
C ALA A 138 -9.89 -22.95 36.89
N ARG A 139 -9.47 -21.89 37.58
CA ARG A 139 -10.30 -21.04 38.41
C ARG A 139 -10.55 -19.73 37.67
N GLY A 140 -11.79 -19.54 37.23
CA GLY A 140 -12.26 -18.29 36.62
C GLY A 140 -12.47 -17.14 37.62
N SER A 141 -11.92 -17.25 38.84
CA SER A 141 -11.85 -16.17 39.81
C SER A 141 -10.79 -15.19 39.34
N ALA A 142 -11.14 -13.91 39.22
CA ALA A 142 -10.20 -12.83 38.87
C ALA A 142 -9.18 -12.57 39.99
N SER A 143 -8.38 -13.58 40.34
CA SER A 143 -7.38 -13.58 41.39
C SER A 143 -6.00 -13.91 40.81
N PRO A 144 -5.00 -13.01 40.92
CA PRO A 144 -3.63 -13.30 40.50
C PRO A 144 -3.00 -14.50 41.23
N ALA A 145 -3.48 -14.84 42.43
CA ALA A 145 -3.00 -16.00 43.18
C ALA A 145 -3.31 -17.34 42.49
N ASP A 146 -4.29 -17.37 41.58
CA ASP A 146 -4.66 -18.56 40.81
C ASP A 146 -3.88 -18.70 39.50
N ALA A 147 -2.95 -17.78 39.18
CA ALA A 147 -2.30 -17.72 37.87
C ALA A 147 -1.54 -19.00 37.47
N ALA A 148 -0.77 -19.58 38.41
CA ALA A 148 -0.06 -20.84 38.18
C ALA A 148 -1.01 -22.02 37.95
N ILE A 149 -2.12 -22.06 38.71
CA ILE A 149 -3.15 -23.10 38.62
C ILE A 149 -3.86 -23.01 37.27
N ASN A 150 -4.26 -21.79 36.89
CA ASN A 150 -4.91 -21.49 35.62
C ASN A 150 -4.01 -21.84 34.44
N ARG A 151 -2.74 -21.41 34.47
CA ARG A 151 -1.76 -21.78 33.43
C ARG A 151 -1.70 -23.30 33.27
N ALA A 152 -1.50 -24.04 34.36
CA ALA A 152 -1.39 -25.49 34.31
C ALA A 152 -2.69 -26.14 33.77
N ALA A 153 -3.85 -25.72 34.25
CA ALA A 153 -5.14 -26.25 33.82
C ALA A 153 -5.42 -25.99 32.32
N ILE A 154 -5.15 -24.76 31.85
CA ILE A 154 -5.31 -24.39 30.44
C ILE A 154 -4.36 -25.22 29.56
N GLN A 155 -3.08 -25.34 29.95
CA GLN A 155 -2.12 -26.17 29.22
C GLN A 155 -2.55 -27.65 29.17
N ASN A 156 -3.03 -28.19 30.29
CA ASN A 156 -3.49 -29.58 30.35
C ASN A 156 -4.71 -29.83 29.45
N ALA A 157 -5.62 -28.86 29.34
CA ALA A 157 -6.77 -28.92 28.44
C ALA A 157 -6.33 -28.91 26.96
N ILE A 158 -5.35 -28.07 26.62
CA ILE A 158 -4.73 -28.02 25.29
C ILE A 158 -4.05 -29.35 24.95
N ASP A 159 -3.18 -29.84 25.83
CA ASP A 159 -2.43 -31.09 25.63
C ASP A 159 -3.38 -32.29 25.51
N PHE A 160 -4.46 -32.31 26.29
CA PHE A 160 -5.49 -33.33 26.16
C PHE A 160 -6.13 -33.31 24.77
N LYS A 161 -6.59 -32.14 24.30
CA LYS A 161 -7.21 -32.02 22.97
C LYS A 161 -6.24 -32.38 21.85
N TYR A 162 -5.00 -31.93 21.95
CA TYR A 162 -3.95 -32.30 21.01
C TYR A 162 -3.75 -33.82 20.97
N SER A 163 -3.71 -34.50 22.13
CA SER A 163 -3.63 -35.97 22.21
C SER A 163 -4.83 -36.71 21.58
N LYS A 164 -5.94 -36.00 21.32
CA LYS A 164 -7.14 -36.51 20.64
C LYS A 164 -7.23 -36.09 19.16
N GLY A 165 -6.16 -35.52 18.61
CA GLY A 165 -6.10 -35.07 17.22
C GLY A 165 -6.57 -33.62 17.01
N GLY A 166 -6.79 -32.86 18.08
CA GLY A 166 -7.16 -31.44 18.02
C GLY A 166 -8.58 -31.12 18.49
N GLY A 167 -9.06 -29.92 18.14
CA GLY A 167 -10.41 -29.44 18.44
C GLY A 167 -10.44 -28.20 19.34
N ASP A 168 -11.61 -27.92 19.92
CA ASP A 168 -11.85 -26.68 20.67
C ASP A 168 -11.56 -26.84 22.17
N VAL A 169 -10.82 -25.89 22.73
CA VAL A 169 -10.63 -25.67 24.16
C VAL A 169 -11.26 -24.32 24.52
N HIS A 170 -12.21 -24.33 25.44
CA HIS A 170 -12.96 -23.17 25.87
C HIS A 170 -12.38 -22.62 27.18
N ALA A 171 -12.01 -21.36 27.17
CA ALA A 171 -11.58 -20.57 28.33
C ALA A 171 -12.59 -19.46 28.58
N ALA A 172 -13.81 -19.85 28.95
CA ALA A 172 -14.90 -18.93 29.26
C ALA A 172 -14.63 -18.21 30.60
N GLY A 173 -14.51 -16.88 30.63
CA GLY A 173 -14.29 -16.13 31.87
C GLY A 173 -12.94 -15.40 31.95
N PHE A 174 -12.52 -15.05 33.16
CA PHE A 174 -11.30 -14.29 33.42
C PHE A 174 -10.26 -15.18 34.10
N PHE A 175 -9.10 -15.35 33.46
CA PHE A 175 -8.02 -16.20 33.95
C PHE A 175 -6.71 -15.42 33.95
N PHE A 176 -6.06 -15.34 35.11
CA PHE A 176 -4.66 -14.94 35.17
C PHE A 176 -3.77 -16.09 34.73
N VAL A 177 -2.68 -15.78 34.03
CA VAL A 177 -1.66 -16.74 33.60
C VAL A 177 -0.31 -16.11 33.92
N ASP A 178 0.57 -16.85 34.61
CA ASP A 178 1.85 -16.33 35.11
C ASP A 178 3.06 -16.65 34.20
N ASP A 179 2.86 -17.38 33.11
CA ASP A 179 3.89 -17.81 32.18
C ASP A 179 3.25 -18.25 30.84
N THR A 180 4.04 -18.90 29.99
CA THR A 180 3.70 -19.21 28.60
C THR A 180 2.72 -20.38 28.49
N LEU A 181 1.76 -20.25 27.57
CA LEU A 181 0.91 -21.34 27.10
C LEU A 181 1.35 -21.75 25.69
N TYR A 182 1.44 -23.05 25.45
CA TYR A 182 1.77 -23.59 24.14
C TYR A 182 0.54 -24.22 23.51
N ARG A 183 0.20 -23.76 22.31
CA ARG A 183 -0.95 -24.23 21.54
C ARG A 183 -0.49 -24.79 20.19
N PRO A 184 -0.74 -26.08 19.90
CA PRO A 184 -0.52 -26.63 18.56
C PRO A 184 -1.64 -26.19 17.60
N SER A 185 -1.36 -26.17 16.29
CA SER A 185 -2.28 -25.70 15.23
C SER A 185 -3.60 -26.47 15.19
N SER A 186 -3.59 -27.74 15.59
CA SER A 186 -4.78 -28.59 15.62
C SER A 186 -5.76 -28.25 16.75
N VAL A 187 -5.34 -27.46 17.74
CA VAL A 187 -6.17 -27.04 18.87
C VAL A 187 -6.57 -25.58 18.72
N ARG A 188 -7.85 -25.26 18.93
CA ARG A 188 -8.36 -23.88 18.94
C ARG A 188 -8.70 -23.49 20.36
N LEU A 189 -7.97 -22.51 20.91
CA LEU A 189 -8.31 -21.90 22.19
C LEU A 189 -9.35 -20.80 21.95
N ARG A 190 -10.49 -20.88 22.64
CA ARG A 190 -11.63 -19.97 22.49
C ARG A 190 -11.97 -19.34 23.83
N GLY A 191 -11.89 -18.02 23.91
CA GLY A 191 -12.54 -17.30 25.01
C GLY A 191 -14.06 -17.25 24.82
N THR A 192 -14.76 -16.72 25.83
CA THR A 192 -16.15 -16.32 25.66
C THR A 192 -16.25 -15.03 24.86
N VAL A 193 -17.17 -14.99 23.90
CA VAL A 193 -17.45 -13.78 23.13
C VAL A 193 -18.02 -12.70 24.07
N ARG A 194 -17.55 -11.46 23.92
CA ARG A 194 -18.14 -10.21 24.44
C ARG A 194 -17.83 -9.85 25.89
N HIS A 195 -16.60 -9.49 26.22
CA HIS A 195 -16.39 -8.55 27.32
C HIS A 195 -15.22 -7.62 27.02
N ASN A 196 -15.51 -6.39 26.60
CA ASN A 196 -14.62 -5.29 26.92
C ASN A 196 -14.87 -4.99 28.40
N VAL A 197 -14.00 -5.51 29.29
CA VAL A 197 -14.19 -5.41 30.75
C VAL A 197 -14.22 -3.94 31.22
N LEU A 198 -13.71 -3.02 30.40
CA LEU A 198 -13.56 -1.62 30.77
C LEU A 198 -14.69 -0.71 30.26
N ARG A 199 -15.51 -1.11 29.27
CA ARG A 199 -16.54 -0.24 28.66
C ARG A 199 -17.76 -1.00 28.12
N LYS A 200 -18.95 -0.37 28.19
CA LYS A 200 -20.21 -0.91 27.63
C LYS A 200 -20.20 -0.87 26.10
N TYR A 201 -20.96 -1.77 25.48
CA TYR A 201 -21.21 -1.79 24.03
C TYR A 201 -21.71 -0.42 23.53
N GLY A 202 -21.12 0.08 22.43
CA GLY A 202 -21.49 1.36 21.83
C GLY A 202 -20.93 2.59 22.53
N ASP A 203 -20.05 2.41 23.52
CA ASP A 203 -19.31 3.52 24.08
C ASP A 203 -18.40 4.13 22.99
N THR A 204 -18.43 5.46 22.90
CA THR A 204 -17.63 6.22 21.95
C THR A 204 -16.78 7.20 22.73
N THR A 205 -15.47 7.28 22.46
CA THR A 205 -14.68 8.43 22.91
C THR A 205 -14.58 9.41 21.77
N ALA A 206 -15.10 10.61 21.96
CA ALA A 206 -15.15 11.65 20.92
C ALA A 206 -15.87 11.21 19.62
N GLY A 207 -16.93 10.40 19.73
CA GLY A 207 -17.72 9.96 18.58
C GLY A 207 -17.13 8.79 17.78
N VAL A 208 -15.96 8.27 18.17
CA VAL A 208 -15.38 7.06 17.58
C VAL A 208 -15.77 5.86 18.43
N ALA A 209 -16.49 4.91 17.83
CA ALA A 209 -16.84 3.65 18.48
C ALA A 209 -15.57 2.88 18.83
N HIS A 210 -15.46 2.43 20.08
CA HIS A 210 -14.35 1.56 20.48
C HIS A 210 -14.44 0.24 19.71
N PRO A 211 -13.33 -0.24 19.13
CA PRO A 211 -13.33 -1.50 18.41
C PRO A 211 -13.81 -2.61 19.34
N LEU A 212 -14.85 -3.29 18.89
CA LEU A 212 -15.29 -4.59 19.39
C LEU A 212 -14.29 -5.62 18.86
N THR A 213 -13.88 -6.62 19.66
CA THR A 213 -14.04 -8.05 19.29
C THR A 213 -13.44 -9.05 20.29
N GLY A 214 -14.26 -10.06 20.62
CA GLY A 214 -13.92 -11.37 21.19
C GLY A 214 -13.02 -11.46 22.43
N THR A 215 -12.00 -12.31 22.37
CA THR A 215 -11.17 -12.70 23.54
C THR A 215 -10.14 -11.63 23.82
N VAL A 216 -10.03 -11.15 25.07
CA VAL A 216 -9.06 -10.12 25.46
C VAL A 216 -7.89 -10.76 26.20
N PHE A 217 -6.68 -10.61 25.67
CA PHE A 217 -5.44 -10.84 26.40
C PHE A 217 -4.97 -9.50 26.93
N HIS A 218 -5.05 -9.34 28.25
CA HIS A 218 -4.58 -8.15 28.95
C HIS A 218 -3.35 -8.51 29.77
N THR A 219 -2.29 -7.72 29.64
CA THR A 219 -1.05 -7.95 30.39
C THR A 219 -0.93 -7.02 31.58
N SER A 220 -0.27 -7.51 32.63
CA SER A 220 0.17 -6.72 33.79
C SER A 220 1.54 -7.21 34.22
N GLY A 221 2.49 -6.29 34.41
CA GLY A 221 3.86 -6.65 34.76
C GLY A 221 4.67 -7.23 33.59
N PRO A 222 5.98 -7.49 33.79
CA PRO A 222 6.91 -7.91 32.76
C PRO A 222 6.56 -9.27 32.17
N GLY A 223 6.53 -9.36 30.84
CA GLY A 223 6.49 -10.63 30.15
C GLY A 223 7.77 -11.44 30.35
N THR A 224 7.71 -12.74 30.08
CA THR A 224 8.87 -13.63 30.20
C THR A 224 9.84 -13.40 29.03
N PRO A 225 11.07 -12.92 29.28
CA PRO A 225 12.04 -12.72 28.20
C PRO A 225 12.52 -14.08 27.67
N ARG A 226 12.40 -14.30 26.36
CA ARG A 226 12.94 -15.50 25.69
C ARG A 226 13.57 -15.13 24.36
N LEU A 227 14.42 -16.02 23.84
CA LEU A 227 15.02 -15.83 22.51
C LEU A 227 13.96 -16.15 21.45
N TRP A 228 13.54 -15.13 20.71
CA TRP A 228 12.49 -15.25 19.69
C TRP A 228 12.94 -14.79 18.30
N THR A 229 14.20 -14.39 18.16
CA THR A 229 14.78 -13.84 16.93
C THR A 229 16.24 -14.28 16.85
N ASP A 230 16.82 -14.20 15.65
CA ASP A 230 18.25 -14.45 15.40
C ASP A 230 18.77 -13.48 14.32
N GLU A 231 18.42 -12.20 14.46
CA GLU A 231 18.84 -11.07 13.63
C GLU A 231 20.37 -10.96 13.59
N SER A 232 21.01 -11.13 14.75
CA SER A 232 22.46 -11.10 14.93
C SER A 232 23.16 -12.30 14.31
N GLY A 233 22.44 -13.38 13.98
CA GLY A 233 23.01 -14.59 13.38
C GLY A 233 24.04 -15.30 14.27
N ASP A 234 24.21 -14.88 15.51
CA ASP A 234 25.10 -15.47 16.52
C ASP A 234 24.35 -15.85 17.82
N GLY A 235 23.03 -15.64 17.89
CA GLY A 235 22.21 -15.90 19.08
C GLY A 235 22.38 -14.89 20.22
N THR A 236 23.10 -13.78 20.00
CA THR A 236 23.24 -12.68 20.98
C THR A 236 22.09 -11.68 20.96
N ASP A 237 21.06 -11.95 20.15
CA ASP A 237 19.84 -11.17 20.09
C ASP A 237 19.24 -10.89 21.47
N VAL A 238 18.72 -9.66 21.61
CA VAL A 238 18.00 -9.24 22.80
C VAL A 238 16.75 -10.11 22.96
N LEU A 239 16.62 -10.72 24.15
CA LEU A 239 15.43 -11.49 24.50
C LEU A 239 14.17 -10.63 24.39
N LEU A 240 13.17 -11.15 23.69
CA LEU A 240 11.89 -10.49 23.49
C LEU A 240 10.83 -11.02 24.46
N ARG A 241 9.85 -10.18 24.73
CA ARG A 241 8.62 -10.48 25.50
C ARG A 241 7.40 -10.28 24.59
N PRO A 242 7.09 -11.22 23.68
CA PRO A 242 5.90 -11.16 22.86
C PRO A 242 4.67 -11.61 23.66
N LEU A 243 3.54 -10.91 23.56
CA LEU A 243 2.29 -11.36 24.18
C LEU A 243 1.75 -12.61 23.48
N ILE A 244 1.76 -12.61 22.14
CA ILE A 244 1.53 -13.80 21.33
C ILE A 244 2.71 -13.98 20.39
N ALA A 245 3.31 -15.16 20.40
CA ALA A 245 4.22 -15.62 19.36
C ALA A 245 3.53 -16.74 18.58
N GLU A 246 3.35 -16.54 17.27
CA GLU A 246 2.76 -17.53 16.39
C GLU A 246 3.84 -18.11 15.48
N LEU A 247 3.85 -19.43 15.39
CA LEU A 247 4.81 -20.19 14.61
C LEU A 247 4.02 -21.29 13.87
N GLY A 248 4.36 -21.53 12.61
CA GLY A 248 3.94 -22.75 11.91
C GLY A 248 3.23 -22.49 10.61
N GLU A 249 2.40 -23.45 10.21
CA GLU A 249 1.49 -23.33 9.08
C GLU A 249 0.05 -23.32 9.59
N ASN A 250 -0.83 -22.57 8.91
CA ASN A 250 -2.26 -22.48 9.22
C ASN A 250 -2.55 -21.95 10.63
N GLY A 251 -1.66 -21.11 11.15
CA GLY A 251 -1.92 -20.31 12.33
C GLY A 251 -2.99 -19.24 12.06
N GLY A 252 -3.51 -18.66 13.12
CA GLY A 252 -4.54 -17.65 12.97
C GLY A 252 -5.12 -17.17 14.28
N VAL A 253 -5.61 -15.95 14.21
CA VAL A 253 -6.22 -15.21 15.31
C VAL A 253 -7.48 -14.53 14.78
N ILE A 254 -8.62 -14.80 15.43
CA ILE A 254 -9.91 -14.27 15.02
C ILE A 254 -10.60 -13.67 16.24
N ASP A 255 -11.04 -12.42 16.12
CA ASP A 255 -11.75 -11.69 17.16
C ASP A 255 -10.99 -11.68 18.49
N ILE A 256 -9.75 -11.17 18.47
CA ILE A 256 -8.91 -11.09 19.66
C ILE A 256 -8.44 -9.65 19.86
N THR A 257 -8.48 -9.19 21.11
CA THR A 257 -7.79 -7.96 21.52
C THR A 257 -6.55 -8.31 22.33
N LEU A 258 -5.41 -7.78 21.92
CA LEU A 258 -4.15 -7.81 22.65
C LEU A 258 -3.94 -6.44 23.26
N GLN A 259 -3.88 -6.36 24.58
CA GLN A 259 -3.73 -5.09 25.28
C GLN A 259 -2.63 -5.16 26.33
N THR A 260 -1.68 -4.24 26.23
CA THR A 260 -0.71 -4.01 27.30
C THR A 260 -1.10 -2.83 28.19
N GLY A 261 -0.72 -2.88 29.47
CA GLY A 261 -0.82 -1.76 30.39
C GLY A 261 0.05 -0.57 29.97
N ARG A 262 -0.13 0.58 30.63
CA ARG A 262 0.68 1.80 30.44
C ARG A 262 2.07 1.73 31.09
N ASP A 263 2.47 0.57 31.60
CA ASP A 263 3.78 0.37 32.20
C ASP A 263 4.65 -0.32 31.11
N ALA A 264 5.19 0.46 30.17
CA ALA A 264 5.88 -0.02 28.95
C ALA A 264 7.16 -0.83 29.21
N ASP A 265 7.61 -0.93 30.45
CA ASP A 265 8.82 -1.70 30.81
C ASP A 265 8.65 -3.22 30.66
N SER A 266 7.48 -3.69 30.21
CA SER A 266 7.08 -5.08 30.36
C SER A 266 6.94 -5.91 29.08
N TRP A 267 6.54 -5.34 27.94
CA TRP A 267 6.26 -6.12 26.71
C TRP A 267 6.88 -5.50 25.46
N ASP A 268 7.56 -6.34 24.69
CA ASP A 268 8.29 -5.93 23.49
C ASP A 268 7.37 -5.84 22.27
N VAL A 269 6.54 -6.87 22.11
CA VAL A 269 5.75 -7.09 20.91
C VAL A 269 4.35 -7.55 21.31
N GLY A 270 3.31 -7.02 20.68
CA GLY A 270 1.96 -7.55 20.85
C GLY A 270 1.80 -8.91 20.17
N LEU A 271 1.90 -8.91 18.85
CA LEU A 271 1.88 -10.11 18.01
C LEU A 271 3.20 -10.30 17.27
N LEU A 272 3.90 -11.39 17.55
CA LEU A 272 5.12 -11.81 16.88
C LEU A 272 4.83 -13.00 15.97
N LEU A 273 5.05 -12.85 14.66
CA LEU A 273 4.94 -13.94 13.70
C LEU A 273 6.33 -14.47 13.35
N CYS A 274 6.58 -15.72 13.74
CA CYS A 274 7.85 -16.40 13.65
C CYS A 274 7.81 -17.43 12.51
N GLY A 275 8.03 -16.99 11.26
CA GLY A 275 8.03 -17.90 10.11
C GLY A 275 6.68 -18.56 9.84
N VAL A 276 5.58 -17.82 10.01
CA VAL A 276 4.22 -18.32 9.77
C VAL A 276 3.89 -18.38 8.28
N SER A 277 3.32 -19.49 7.81
CA SER A 277 2.77 -19.59 6.46
C SER A 277 1.26 -19.86 6.48
N ARG A 278 0.55 -19.27 5.50
CA ARG A 278 -0.91 -19.40 5.37
C ARG A 278 -1.67 -18.95 6.63
N GLY A 279 -1.21 -17.89 7.27
CA GLY A 279 -1.86 -17.30 8.44
C GLY A 279 -3.14 -16.55 8.08
N PHE A 280 -4.15 -16.66 8.95
CA PHE A 280 -5.38 -15.87 8.85
C PHE A 280 -5.65 -15.05 10.11
N TYR A 281 -5.65 -13.73 9.96
CA TYR A 281 -5.84 -12.78 11.04
C TYR A 281 -7.04 -11.89 10.74
N SER A 282 -8.08 -11.92 11.58
CA SER A 282 -9.29 -11.14 11.33
C SER A 282 -9.91 -10.60 12.61
N GLY A 283 -10.32 -9.33 12.59
CA GLY A 283 -10.87 -8.69 13.80
C GLY A 283 -9.88 -8.68 14.96
N LEU A 284 -8.58 -8.55 14.65
CA LEU A 284 -7.50 -8.46 15.62
C LEU A 284 -7.28 -6.99 16.01
N ASP A 285 -7.28 -6.70 17.31
CA ASP A 285 -6.97 -5.37 17.86
C ASP A 285 -5.73 -5.46 18.77
N VAL A 286 -4.58 -4.95 18.33
CA VAL A 286 -3.35 -4.94 19.13
C VAL A 286 -3.04 -3.52 19.57
N ARG A 287 -3.17 -3.24 20.87
CA ARG A 287 -3.08 -1.88 21.40
C ARG A 287 -2.28 -1.76 22.69
N GLY A 288 -1.56 -0.66 22.81
CA GLY A 288 -0.84 -0.26 24.02
C GLY A 288 0.61 0.12 23.74
N ALA A 289 1.35 0.39 24.81
CA ALA A 289 2.73 0.86 24.73
C ALA A 289 3.71 -0.31 24.52
N TRP A 290 3.71 -0.89 23.32
CA TRP A 290 4.66 -1.94 22.94
C TRP A 290 6.04 -1.34 22.71
N ARG A 291 7.06 -1.85 23.40
CA ARG A 291 8.42 -1.27 23.35
C ARG A 291 9.04 -1.30 21.96
N LYS A 292 8.78 -2.35 21.17
CA LYS A 292 9.25 -2.48 19.79
C LYS A 292 8.12 -2.27 18.79
N ALA A 293 7.08 -3.10 18.84
CA ALA A 293 6.02 -3.08 17.83
C ALA A 293 4.70 -3.68 18.30
N ALA A 294 3.58 -3.18 17.78
CA ALA A 294 2.29 -3.86 17.95
C ALA A 294 2.30 -5.22 17.22
N CYS A 295 2.73 -5.25 15.96
CA CYS A 295 2.96 -6.48 15.21
C CYS A 295 4.40 -6.54 14.70
N ARG A 296 5.05 -7.69 14.84
CA ARG A 296 6.37 -7.96 14.27
C ARG A 296 6.36 -9.24 13.44
N LEU A 297 6.78 -9.11 12.19
CA LEU A 297 6.99 -10.17 11.23
C LEU A 297 8.47 -10.54 11.25
N ASP A 298 8.78 -11.66 11.88
CA ASP A 298 10.15 -12.13 12.08
C ASP A 298 10.55 -13.13 11.00
N ALA A 299 11.56 -12.74 10.24
CA ALA A 299 12.10 -13.47 9.12
C ALA A 299 13.22 -14.47 9.48
N THR A 300 13.69 -14.47 10.72
CA THR A 300 14.83 -15.31 11.10
C THR A 300 14.43 -16.75 11.36
N TRP A 301 13.12 -17.00 11.46
CA TRP A 301 12.54 -18.32 11.59
C TRP A 301 12.44 -19.03 10.25
N GLY A 302 13.12 -20.17 10.16
CA GLY A 302 13.06 -21.10 9.05
C GLY A 302 13.81 -22.37 9.40
N ARG A 303 13.57 -23.46 8.68
CA ARG A 303 14.26 -24.75 8.87
C ARG A 303 15.78 -24.62 8.75
N SER A 304 16.26 -23.67 7.96
CA SER A 304 17.68 -23.37 7.81
C SER A 304 18.29 -22.61 8.99
N ASN A 305 17.49 -22.18 9.97
CA ASN A 305 17.98 -21.60 11.22
C ASN A 305 17.99 -22.66 12.34
N PRO A 306 19.07 -23.45 12.50
CA PRO A 306 19.11 -24.50 13.50
C PRO A 306 18.91 -23.98 14.93
N ARG A 307 19.28 -22.73 15.24
CA ARG A 307 19.11 -22.18 16.59
C ARG A 307 17.65 -22.03 16.97
N MET A 308 16.86 -21.44 16.07
CA MET A 308 15.43 -21.23 16.30
C MET A 308 14.68 -22.57 16.36
N MET A 309 15.17 -23.59 15.65
CA MET A 309 14.60 -24.94 15.66
C MET A 309 14.94 -25.77 16.91
N THR A 310 15.94 -25.35 17.70
CA THR A 310 16.40 -26.08 18.90
C THR A 310 16.22 -25.29 20.20
N LEU A 311 15.32 -24.30 20.22
CA LEU A 311 15.08 -23.51 21.42
C LEU A 311 14.57 -24.39 22.56
N ALA A 312 15.35 -24.45 23.65
CA ALA A 312 15.10 -25.33 24.80
C ALA A 312 13.76 -25.07 25.50
N HIS A 313 13.17 -23.90 25.26
CA HIS A 313 11.94 -23.49 25.89
C HIS A 313 10.68 -23.88 25.11
N LEU A 314 10.83 -24.40 23.88
CA LEU A 314 9.72 -24.91 23.08
C LEU A 314 9.28 -26.30 23.58
N PRO A 315 8.00 -26.65 23.44
CA PRO A 315 7.49 -27.94 23.89
C PRO A 315 8.07 -29.08 23.06
N ALA A 316 8.22 -30.26 23.67
CA ALA A 316 8.85 -31.41 23.01
C ALA A 316 8.16 -31.85 21.70
N TRP A 317 6.86 -31.59 21.55
CA TRP A 317 6.12 -31.87 20.30
C TRP A 317 6.42 -30.87 19.17
N PHE A 318 7.04 -29.72 19.46
CA PHE A 318 7.40 -28.75 18.43
C PHE A 318 8.41 -29.34 17.44
N THR A 319 9.42 -30.04 17.94
CA THR A 319 10.47 -30.65 17.11
C THR A 319 9.95 -31.80 16.26
N SER A 320 8.95 -32.56 16.73
CA SER A 320 8.36 -33.67 15.96
C SER A 320 7.46 -33.19 14.83
N ASP A 321 6.64 -32.17 15.08
CA ASP A 321 5.53 -31.84 14.20
C ASP A 321 5.87 -30.70 13.23
N TYR A 322 6.72 -29.77 13.66
CA TYR A 322 6.91 -28.53 12.95
C TYR A 322 8.29 -28.39 12.32
N ALA A 323 9.31 -29.12 12.81
CA ALA A 323 10.67 -28.94 12.32
C ALA A 323 10.88 -29.24 10.83
N THR A 324 9.97 -30.02 10.24
CA THR A 324 10.00 -30.41 8.83
C THR A 324 9.16 -29.53 7.92
N LEU A 325 8.26 -28.70 8.47
CA LEU A 325 7.28 -27.92 7.71
C LEU A 325 7.75 -26.48 7.36
N TYR A 326 8.75 -25.94 8.04
CA TYR A 326 9.19 -24.54 7.89
C TYR A 326 10.22 -24.31 6.77
N ASP A 327 9.84 -24.43 5.50
CA ASP A 327 10.73 -23.98 4.42
C ASP A 327 10.31 -22.63 3.80
N TYR A 328 9.06 -22.25 4.02
CA TYR A 328 8.47 -21.04 3.49
C TYR A 328 8.45 -19.97 4.59
N GLY A 329 9.02 -18.79 4.33
CA GLY A 329 8.94 -17.67 5.25
C GLY A 329 7.52 -17.12 5.31
N LEU A 330 7.33 -15.89 5.81
CA LEU A 330 5.99 -15.31 5.95
C LEU A 330 5.28 -15.14 4.61
N THR A 331 4.54 -16.17 4.20
CA THR A 331 4.02 -16.32 2.85
C THR A 331 2.52 -16.57 2.85
N ASN A 332 1.78 -15.92 1.94
CA ASN A 332 0.34 -16.08 1.77
C ASN A 332 -0.46 -15.77 3.05
N ASN A 333 -0.12 -14.65 3.71
CA ASN A 333 -0.83 -14.20 4.91
C ASN A 333 -1.92 -13.20 4.54
N LEU A 334 -3.10 -13.35 5.14
CA LEU A 334 -4.19 -12.39 5.00
C LEU A 334 -4.55 -11.80 6.36
N TRP A 335 -4.49 -10.47 6.43
CA TRP A 335 -4.95 -9.67 7.55
C TRP A 335 -6.17 -8.88 7.09
N ASP A 336 -7.27 -8.99 7.83
CA ASP A 336 -8.54 -8.39 7.43
C ASP A 336 -9.23 -7.70 8.61
N VAL A 337 -9.40 -6.38 8.48
CA VAL A 337 -10.05 -5.54 9.50
C VAL A 337 -9.30 -5.64 10.85
N CYS A 338 -7.98 -5.48 10.79
CA CYS A 338 -7.11 -5.51 11.98
C CYS A 338 -6.68 -4.10 12.39
N ARG A 339 -6.43 -3.89 13.68
CA ARG A 339 -5.91 -2.65 14.24
C ARG A 339 -4.58 -2.90 14.93
N PHE A 340 -3.61 -2.04 14.67
CA PHE A 340 -2.28 -2.07 15.28
C PHE A 340 -1.94 -0.70 15.86
N GLU A 341 -1.72 -0.63 17.16
CA GLU A 341 -1.37 0.58 17.91
C GLU A 341 -0.16 0.29 18.82
N GLY A 342 0.95 1.01 18.60
CA GLY A 342 2.19 0.87 19.38
C GLY A 342 3.25 1.91 19.02
N ALA A 343 4.47 1.77 19.55
CA ALA A 343 5.59 2.64 19.22
C ALA A 343 5.87 2.60 17.70
N CYS A 344 5.94 1.39 17.18
CA CYS A 344 5.77 1.02 15.79
C CYS A 344 4.52 0.15 15.65
N ALA A 345 3.69 0.37 14.64
CA ALA A 345 2.50 -0.46 14.43
C ALA A 345 2.86 -1.81 13.79
N LEU A 346 3.76 -1.80 12.81
CA LEU A 346 4.19 -3.00 12.10
C LEU A 346 5.69 -2.97 11.84
N VAL A 347 6.40 -3.99 12.31
CA VAL A 347 7.82 -4.21 12.01
C VAL A 347 7.97 -5.48 11.19
N VAL A 348 8.82 -5.40 10.18
CA VAL A 348 9.19 -6.52 9.33
C VAL A 348 10.70 -6.51 9.24
N GLU A 349 11.37 -7.43 9.93
CA GLU A 349 12.82 -7.41 10.12
C GLU A 349 13.46 -8.79 9.90
N SER A 350 14.62 -8.80 9.24
CA SER A 350 15.50 -9.98 9.12
C SER A 350 16.87 -9.80 9.78
N GLY A 351 17.20 -8.60 10.23
CA GLY A 351 18.54 -8.25 10.68
C GLY A 351 19.59 -8.30 9.55
N PRO A 352 20.88 -8.10 9.90
CA PRO A 352 22.00 -8.10 8.95
C PRO A 352 22.32 -9.49 8.36
N ASN A 353 21.98 -10.57 9.06
CA ASN A 353 22.29 -11.94 8.61
C ASN A 353 21.26 -12.52 7.65
N ALA A 354 20.28 -11.68 7.29
CA ALA A 354 19.25 -11.95 6.31
C ALA A 354 18.36 -13.14 6.67
N ALA A 355 17.27 -13.29 5.94
CA ALA A 355 16.27 -14.27 6.29
C ALA A 355 16.73 -15.72 6.02
N TYR A 356 16.40 -16.60 6.96
CA TYR A 356 16.70 -18.02 6.87
C TYR A 356 15.63 -18.83 6.10
N ALA A 357 14.54 -18.19 5.70
CA ALA A 357 13.46 -18.83 4.97
C ALA A 357 13.57 -18.58 3.45
N ALA A 358 13.43 -19.62 2.64
CA ALA A 358 13.78 -19.58 1.21
C ALA A 358 12.97 -18.57 0.38
N ASN A 359 11.70 -18.38 0.72
CA ASN A 359 10.80 -17.43 0.05
C ASN A 359 10.68 -16.08 0.76
N GLY A 360 11.30 -15.99 1.92
CA GLY A 360 11.18 -14.81 2.73
C GLY A 360 9.77 -14.38 3.07
N ILE A 361 9.50 -13.08 2.94
CA ILE A 361 8.14 -12.55 3.10
C ILE A 361 7.56 -12.36 1.72
N SER A 362 6.50 -13.11 1.44
CA SER A 362 5.83 -13.07 0.14
C SER A 362 4.32 -13.05 0.26
N ASP A 363 3.65 -12.41 -0.69
CA ASP A 363 2.19 -12.50 -0.86
C ASP A 363 1.40 -12.25 0.44
N THR A 364 1.86 -11.28 1.23
CA THR A 364 1.24 -10.89 2.50
C THR A 364 0.35 -9.68 2.26
N LYS A 365 -0.92 -9.78 2.64
CA LYS A 365 -1.93 -8.76 2.37
C LYS A 365 -2.56 -8.25 3.64
N PHE A 366 -2.53 -6.93 3.82
CA PHE A 366 -3.29 -6.20 4.83
C PHE A 366 -4.50 -5.56 4.15
N ARG A 367 -5.73 -5.90 4.58
CA ARG A 367 -6.96 -5.38 4.00
C ARG A 367 -7.80 -4.70 5.07
N ALA A 368 -8.20 -3.45 4.81
CA ALA A 368 -9.00 -2.64 5.73
C ALA A 368 -8.40 -2.55 7.15
N CYS A 369 -7.07 -2.66 7.25
CA CYS A 369 -6.37 -2.58 8.52
C CYS A 369 -6.09 -1.12 8.90
N GLU A 370 -5.97 -0.86 10.19
CA GLU A 370 -5.66 0.46 10.75
C GLU A 370 -4.35 0.42 11.53
N PHE A 371 -3.45 1.35 11.24
CA PHE A 371 -2.14 1.46 11.87
C PHE A 371 -2.02 2.81 12.59
N TYR A 372 -1.71 2.77 13.88
CA TYR A 372 -1.59 3.93 14.77
C TYR A 372 -0.26 3.89 15.52
N ASN A 373 0.32 5.06 15.74
CA ASN A 373 1.24 5.21 16.85
C ASN A 373 0.44 5.32 18.16
N ASP A 374 0.88 4.66 19.23
CA ASP A 374 0.24 4.87 20.53
C ASP A 374 0.48 6.30 21.05
N SER A 375 -0.33 6.75 22.00
CA SER A 375 -0.21 8.11 22.57
C SER A 375 0.57 8.16 23.88
N SER A 376 1.30 7.11 24.25
CA SER A 376 2.02 7.05 25.52
C SER A 376 3.28 7.91 25.48
N GLY A 377 3.63 8.50 26.62
CA GLY A 377 4.87 9.26 26.77
C GLY A 377 6.12 8.36 26.68
N GLU A 378 5.98 7.07 26.98
CA GLU A 378 7.08 6.10 27.01
C GLU A 378 7.58 5.79 25.60
N THR A 379 6.68 5.71 24.63
CA THR A 379 7.03 5.45 23.23
C THR A 379 7.33 6.73 22.47
N LEU A 380 7.09 7.91 23.07
CA LEU A 380 7.36 9.21 22.43
C LEU A 380 8.84 9.33 22.05
N ALA A 381 9.75 9.03 22.97
CA ALA A 381 11.19 9.11 22.70
C ALA A 381 11.61 8.25 21.49
N TYR A 382 11.07 7.04 21.38
CA TYR A 382 11.30 6.16 20.22
C TYR A 382 10.77 6.80 18.92
N ARG A 383 9.55 7.33 18.96
CA ARG A 383 8.88 7.97 17.81
C ARG A 383 9.60 9.23 17.31
N GLU A 384 10.23 9.96 18.22
CA GLU A 384 10.90 11.22 17.93
C GLU A 384 12.37 11.08 17.52
N ALA A 385 13.02 9.95 17.81
CA ALA A 385 14.42 9.74 17.44
C ALA A 385 14.58 9.09 16.04
N ASP A 386 13.93 7.96 15.80
CA ASP A 386 14.05 7.17 14.55
C ASP A 386 12.76 6.41 14.22
N GLY A 387 11.67 6.69 14.94
CA GLY A 387 10.47 5.87 14.87
C GLY A 387 9.79 5.90 13.50
N ALA A 388 9.35 4.73 13.08
CA ALA A 388 8.48 4.54 11.94
C ALA A 388 7.14 3.96 12.38
N LEU A 389 6.03 4.34 11.74
CA LEU A 389 4.74 3.67 11.94
C LEU A 389 4.82 2.24 11.40
N ILE A 390 5.43 2.06 10.23
CA ILE A 390 5.69 0.78 9.60
C ILE A 390 7.16 0.69 9.20
N ARG A 391 7.86 -0.32 9.67
CA ARG A 391 9.26 -0.60 9.31
C ARG A 391 9.35 -1.88 8.51
N LEU A 392 9.96 -1.79 7.32
CA LEU A 392 10.14 -2.86 6.35
C LEU A 392 11.63 -3.02 6.04
N ASN A 393 12.36 -3.73 6.88
CA ASN A 393 13.79 -3.97 6.70
C ASN A 393 14.09 -5.46 6.53
N TYR A 394 13.97 -5.95 5.30
CA TYR A 394 14.00 -7.37 5.02
C TYR A 394 15.02 -7.72 3.92
N ALA A 395 16.12 -8.34 4.28
CA ALA A 395 17.16 -8.79 3.34
C ALA A 395 17.13 -10.31 3.19
N ILE A 396 17.35 -10.81 1.97
CA ILE A 396 17.72 -12.21 1.69
C ILE A 396 19.08 -12.16 1.00
N PRO A 397 20.12 -12.92 1.43
CA PRO A 397 21.40 -12.88 0.75
C PRO A 397 21.25 -13.55 -0.62
N GLY A 398 21.65 -12.85 -1.67
CA GLY A 398 21.70 -13.42 -3.03
C GLY A 398 20.35 -13.69 -3.70
N LEU A 399 19.22 -13.50 -3.01
CA LEU A 399 17.87 -13.55 -3.57
C LEU A 399 17.20 -12.19 -3.42
N GLY A 400 16.41 -11.79 -4.41
CA GLY A 400 15.85 -10.44 -4.51
C GLY A 400 14.77 -10.12 -3.47
N GLY A 401 15.11 -10.03 -2.18
CA GLY A 401 14.27 -9.47 -1.11
C GLY A 401 12.88 -10.07 -0.96
N ALA A 402 12.09 -9.48 -0.05
CA ALA A 402 10.67 -9.78 0.07
C ALA A 402 9.87 -9.15 -1.07
N GLN A 403 8.71 -9.75 -1.38
CA GLN A 403 7.86 -9.38 -2.51
C GLN A 403 6.38 -9.49 -2.14
N GLY A 404 5.48 -8.86 -2.88
CA GLY A 404 4.03 -9.10 -2.73
C GLY A 404 3.45 -8.71 -1.36
N LEU A 405 4.07 -7.74 -0.67
CA LEU A 405 3.42 -7.10 0.48
C LEU A 405 2.44 -6.05 -0.05
N SER A 406 1.17 -6.19 0.34
CA SER A 406 0.10 -5.30 -0.09
C SER A 406 -0.65 -4.71 1.10
N PHE A 407 -0.95 -3.41 1.02
CA PHE A 407 -1.86 -2.72 1.93
C PHE A 407 -3.07 -2.23 1.13
N GLU A 408 -4.24 -2.79 1.39
CA GLU A 408 -5.47 -2.56 0.62
C GLU A 408 -6.54 -1.90 1.49
N SER A 409 -6.94 -0.68 1.13
CA SER A 409 -7.94 0.10 1.90
C SER A 409 -7.55 0.31 3.37
N CYS A 410 -6.25 0.37 3.66
CA CYS A 410 -5.74 0.58 5.01
C CYS A 410 -5.82 2.04 5.46
N ARG A 411 -5.86 2.24 6.76
CA ARG A 411 -5.72 3.56 7.40
C ARG A 411 -4.37 3.67 8.07
N PHE A 412 -3.67 4.78 7.85
CA PHE A 412 -2.40 5.11 8.50
C PHE A 412 -2.55 6.40 9.30
N ASP A 413 -2.22 6.34 10.59
CA ASP A 413 -2.26 7.46 11.53
C ASP A 413 -0.86 7.61 12.17
N CYS A 414 0.01 8.31 11.44
CA CYS A 414 1.43 8.44 11.75
C CYS A 414 1.67 9.69 12.60
N ALA A 415 2.12 9.49 13.84
CA ALA A 415 2.69 10.54 14.70
C ALA A 415 4.22 10.44 14.83
N SER A 416 4.85 9.42 14.24
CA SER A 416 6.31 9.27 14.15
C SER A 416 6.92 10.07 12.99
N ILE A 417 8.26 10.16 12.94
CA ILE A 417 8.98 10.83 11.83
C ILE A 417 8.63 10.16 10.49
N TRP A 418 8.68 8.83 10.48
CA TRP A 418 8.46 8.04 9.27
C TRP A 418 7.10 7.34 9.35
N MET A 419 6.33 7.38 8.26
CA MET A 419 5.18 6.50 8.07
C MET A 419 5.65 5.12 7.61
N PHE A 420 6.53 5.10 6.60
CA PHE A 420 7.21 3.90 6.15
C PHE A 420 8.71 4.10 6.25
N ASP A 421 9.40 3.12 6.83
CA ASP A 421 10.85 3.01 6.83
C ASP A 421 11.24 1.73 6.10
N ILE A 422 11.68 1.87 4.85
CA ILE A 422 11.88 0.77 3.90
C ILE A 422 13.38 0.55 3.71
N GLY A 423 13.92 -0.49 4.32
CA GLY A 423 15.30 -0.90 4.16
C GLY A 423 15.49 -1.68 2.85
N SER A 424 15.59 -3.00 2.97
CA SER A 424 15.65 -3.91 1.82
C SER A 424 14.25 -4.41 1.45
N TRP A 425 13.72 -4.03 0.28
CA TRP A 425 12.44 -4.54 -0.22
C TRP A 425 12.39 -4.50 -1.75
N SER A 426 11.67 -5.43 -2.40
CA SER A 426 11.63 -5.50 -3.88
C SER A 426 10.32 -5.03 -4.51
N ASN A 427 9.15 -5.42 -3.95
CA ASN A 427 7.83 -5.04 -4.45
C ASN A 427 6.89 -4.73 -3.27
N LEU A 428 6.62 -3.45 -3.00
CA LEU A 428 5.63 -3.01 -2.02
C LEU A 428 4.46 -2.32 -2.75
N ASP A 429 3.26 -2.89 -2.61
CA ASP A 429 2.03 -2.33 -3.17
C ASP A 429 1.19 -1.71 -2.04
N VAL A 430 0.78 -0.45 -2.19
CA VAL A 430 -0.07 0.28 -1.25
C VAL A 430 -1.28 0.82 -2.02
N ALA A 431 -2.42 0.15 -1.92
CA ALA A 431 -3.65 0.48 -2.64
C ALA A 431 -4.75 1.01 -1.71
N GLY A 432 -5.29 2.20 -1.99
CA GLY A 432 -6.44 2.78 -1.30
C GLY A 432 -6.17 3.22 0.14
N GLY A 433 -4.92 3.53 0.47
CA GLY A 433 -4.52 3.93 1.82
C GLY A 433 -4.93 5.36 2.19
N ARG A 434 -5.74 5.56 3.23
CA ARG A 434 -6.01 6.92 3.76
C ARG A 434 -5.01 7.26 4.86
N ASN A 435 -4.20 8.28 4.63
CA ASN A 435 -3.42 8.92 5.68
C ASN A 435 -4.30 9.97 6.37
N PHE A 436 -4.53 9.83 7.68
CA PHE A 436 -5.43 10.71 8.43
C PHE A 436 -4.71 11.84 9.18
N ALA A 437 -3.41 12.03 8.96
CA ALA A 437 -2.65 13.11 9.58
C ALA A 437 -3.20 14.53 9.30
N GLU A 438 -4.15 14.70 8.36
CA GLU A 438 -4.46 16.01 7.75
C GLU A 438 -5.87 16.59 7.96
N THR A 439 -6.86 15.87 8.51
CA THR A 439 -8.26 16.36 8.34
C THR A 439 -9.02 16.85 9.56
N SER A 440 -8.50 16.79 10.79
CA SER A 440 -9.22 17.42 11.90
C SER A 440 -8.64 18.78 12.25
N ALA A 441 -9.38 19.84 11.93
CA ALA A 441 -9.17 21.17 12.51
C ALA A 441 -9.09 21.10 14.05
N ALA A 442 -9.74 20.11 14.67
CA ALA A 442 -9.60 19.78 16.08
C ALA A 442 -8.17 19.39 16.51
N TRP A 443 -7.42 18.63 15.70
CA TRP A 443 -6.03 18.26 16.01
C TRP A 443 -5.08 19.44 15.84
N LEU A 444 -5.24 20.22 14.79
CA LEU A 444 -4.46 21.46 14.59
C LEU A 444 -4.74 22.46 15.73
N SER A 445 -6.00 22.61 16.15
CA SER A 445 -6.37 23.41 17.32
C SER A 445 -5.82 22.84 18.63
N TYR A 446 -5.80 21.52 18.81
CA TYR A 446 -5.19 20.87 19.98
C TYR A 446 -3.68 21.15 20.04
N GLN A 447 -2.94 20.89 18.96
CA GLN A 447 -1.50 21.16 18.88
C GLN A 447 -1.18 22.65 19.11
N THR A 448 -1.98 23.54 18.51
CA THR A 448 -1.86 25.00 18.73
C THR A 448 -2.11 25.37 20.20
N SER A 449 -3.08 24.73 20.86
CA SER A 449 -3.39 24.95 22.28
C SER A 449 -2.33 24.42 23.24
N GLN A 450 -1.54 23.42 22.82
CA GLN A 450 -0.42 22.86 23.58
C GLN A 450 0.92 23.55 23.28
N GLY A 451 0.93 24.64 22.49
CA GLY A 451 2.14 25.39 22.16
C GLY A 451 3.11 24.66 21.23
N VAL A 452 2.65 23.60 20.53
CA VAL A 452 3.49 22.85 19.58
C VAL A 452 3.69 23.72 18.33
N PRO A 453 4.93 24.04 17.92
CA PRO A 453 5.20 24.86 16.74
C PRO A 453 4.56 24.27 15.47
N LYS A 454 4.02 25.15 14.61
CA LYS A 454 3.26 24.87 13.38
C LYS A 454 3.95 23.98 12.32
N ALA A 455 5.16 23.49 12.55
CA ALA A 455 5.90 22.65 11.60
C ALA A 455 5.36 21.22 11.65
N GLN A 456 4.38 20.96 10.79
CA GLN A 456 3.71 19.68 10.58
C GLN A 456 4.73 18.55 10.31
N ARG A 457 4.86 17.60 11.24
CA ARG A 457 5.48 16.30 10.97
C ARG A 457 4.49 15.48 10.13
N ARG A 458 4.42 15.73 8.83
CA ARG A 458 3.74 14.80 7.90
C ARG A 458 4.58 13.52 7.87
N GLY A 459 3.93 12.36 8.01
CA GLY A 459 4.61 11.07 7.91
C GLY A 459 5.41 10.98 6.61
N ARG A 460 6.72 10.76 6.74
CA ARG A 460 7.65 10.66 5.61
C ARG A 460 7.86 9.19 5.22
N ILE A 461 8.27 8.93 3.99
CA ILE A 461 8.75 7.61 3.56
C ILE A 461 10.27 7.64 3.50
N ARG A 462 10.97 6.87 4.35
CA ARG A 462 12.41 6.57 4.23
C ARG A 462 12.57 5.34 3.37
N THR A 463 13.48 5.36 2.40
CA THR A 463 13.82 4.19 1.60
C THR A 463 15.33 4.10 1.37
N SER A 464 15.96 3.00 1.76
CA SER A 464 17.36 2.67 1.44
C SER A 464 17.48 1.50 0.45
N ALA A 465 16.36 1.03 -0.09
CA ALA A 465 16.29 -0.16 -0.94
C ALA A 465 17.20 -0.06 -2.17
N GLN A 466 18.22 -0.93 -2.21
CA GLN A 466 18.99 -1.22 -3.41
C GLN A 466 18.22 -2.27 -4.22
N THR A 467 17.51 -1.86 -5.26
CA THR A 467 16.88 -2.82 -6.16
C THR A 467 17.90 -3.41 -7.12
N THR A 468 17.82 -4.72 -7.32
CA THR A 468 18.53 -5.37 -8.43
C THR A 468 17.88 -4.97 -9.76
N PRO A 469 18.64 -4.81 -10.86
CA PRO A 469 18.16 -4.30 -12.15
C PRO A 469 17.02 -5.06 -12.86
N HIS A 470 16.52 -6.16 -12.28
CA HIS A 470 15.66 -7.14 -12.95
C HIS A 470 14.23 -7.22 -12.41
N ARG A 471 13.78 -6.32 -11.53
CA ARG A 471 12.43 -6.36 -10.96
C ARG A 471 11.71 -5.02 -11.17
N GLY A 472 10.38 -5.07 -11.30
CA GLY A 472 9.50 -3.98 -11.75
C GLY A 472 9.44 -2.77 -10.81
N ASP A 473 8.29 -2.09 -10.77
CA ASP A 473 8.10 -0.92 -9.91
C ASP A 473 8.35 -1.28 -8.44
N LEU A 474 9.28 -0.58 -7.77
CA LEU A 474 9.70 -0.86 -6.39
C LEU A 474 8.59 -0.58 -5.37
N LEU A 475 7.85 0.49 -5.65
CA LEU A 475 6.76 1.01 -4.83
C LEU A 475 5.62 1.39 -5.76
N ARG A 476 4.45 0.77 -5.57
CA ARG A 476 3.23 1.15 -6.26
C ARG A 476 2.22 1.70 -5.26
N PHE A 477 1.79 2.93 -5.48
CA PHE A 477 0.68 3.52 -4.75
C PHE A 477 -0.53 3.59 -5.66
N GLU A 478 -1.60 2.87 -5.31
CA GLU A 478 -2.87 2.89 -6.06
C GLU A 478 -3.94 3.68 -5.28
N GLY A 479 -4.72 4.51 -5.96
CA GLY A 479 -5.83 5.27 -5.34
C GLY A 479 -5.44 6.63 -4.72
N GLU A 480 -6.25 7.11 -3.78
CA GLU A 480 -6.00 8.36 -3.02
C GLU A 480 -5.02 8.05 -1.88
N PHE A 481 -3.79 8.57 -1.98
CA PHE A 481 -2.75 8.41 -0.98
C PHE A 481 -2.01 9.74 -0.82
N PHE A 482 -1.88 10.20 0.43
CA PHE A 482 -1.29 11.50 0.77
C PHE A 482 -0.12 11.30 1.73
N CYS A 483 1.11 11.60 1.29
CA CYS A 483 2.27 11.66 2.18
C CYS A 483 3.40 12.51 1.58
N ASN A 484 4.31 12.97 2.43
CA ASN A 484 5.59 13.52 1.98
C ASN A 484 6.60 12.38 1.78
N ILE A 485 7.47 12.46 0.76
CA ILE A 485 8.53 11.48 0.52
C ILE A 485 9.88 12.17 0.79
N SER A 486 10.77 11.52 1.54
CA SER A 486 12.10 12.05 1.86
C SER A 486 13.11 10.91 1.80
N ALA A 487 14.04 10.95 0.84
CA ALA A 487 15.16 10.02 0.82
C ALA A 487 16.19 10.50 1.84
N ASP A 488 16.52 9.68 2.83
CA ASP A 488 17.50 10.03 3.86
C ASP A 488 18.85 9.34 3.55
N ILE A 489 19.94 10.10 3.67
CA ILE A 489 21.31 9.56 3.70
C ILE A 489 21.79 9.72 5.14
N PRO A 490 22.33 8.67 5.78
CA PRO A 490 22.73 8.73 7.17
C PRO A 490 23.99 9.60 7.33
N ASP A 491 23.82 10.90 7.58
CA ASP A 491 24.85 11.76 8.16
C ASP A 491 24.17 12.84 9.03
N ASP A 492 23.90 12.43 10.25
CA ASP A 492 23.09 13.11 11.26
C ASP A 492 23.93 14.08 12.10
N THR A 493 24.64 15.01 11.46
CA THR A 493 25.38 16.08 12.16
C THR A 493 24.61 17.40 12.16
N GLY A 494 23.42 17.39 12.76
CA GLY A 494 22.83 18.49 13.55
C GLY A 494 22.63 19.90 12.96
N ASP A 495 23.10 20.25 11.77
CA ASP A 495 23.03 21.65 11.27
C ASP A 495 23.15 21.80 9.74
N VAL A 496 22.79 20.78 8.95
CA VAL A 496 22.97 20.81 7.50
C VAL A 496 21.62 20.71 6.78
N LEU A 497 21.27 21.78 6.04
CA LEU A 497 20.27 21.78 4.96
C LEU A 497 20.48 20.56 4.05
N PRO A 498 19.42 19.95 3.46
CA PRO A 498 19.46 18.61 2.85
C PRO A 498 20.31 18.52 1.57
N ARG A 499 21.63 18.66 1.70
CA ARG A 499 22.61 18.60 0.61
C ARG A 499 23.37 17.29 0.62
N ALA A 500 22.93 16.36 -0.21
CA ALA A 500 23.73 15.52 -1.11
C ALA A 500 22.92 14.28 -1.49
N TRP A 501 22.55 14.14 -2.76
CA TRP A 501 21.85 12.95 -3.27
C TRP A 501 22.83 11.97 -3.94
N ILE A 502 22.68 10.69 -3.58
CA ILE A 502 23.06 9.43 -4.25
C ILE A 502 24.26 9.49 -5.26
N PRO A 503 25.37 8.77 -5.01
CA PRO A 503 26.46 8.66 -5.98
C PRO A 503 26.03 8.15 -7.35
N ARG A 504 26.50 8.85 -8.39
CA ARG A 504 26.42 8.50 -9.82
C ARG A 504 26.90 7.06 -10.07
N GLY A 505 25.98 6.12 -10.25
CA GLY A 505 26.35 4.75 -10.66
C GLY A 505 25.19 3.91 -11.20
N ASP A 506 24.05 3.90 -10.50
CA ASP A 506 23.02 2.89 -10.78
C ASP A 506 21.79 3.50 -11.46
N LYS A 507 21.72 3.35 -12.79
CA LYS A 507 20.60 3.79 -13.62
C LYS A 507 19.34 2.95 -13.38
N GLY A 508 18.18 3.62 -13.26
CA GLY A 508 16.84 3.07 -13.49
C GLY A 508 16.08 2.66 -12.22
N ARG A 509 15.37 3.59 -11.57
CA ARG A 509 14.50 3.27 -10.41
C ARG A 509 13.14 3.93 -10.60
N ARG A 510 12.05 3.15 -10.47
CA ARG A 510 10.67 3.62 -10.74
C ARG A 510 9.81 3.52 -9.48
N ILE A 511 9.34 4.68 -9.01
CA ILE A 511 8.18 4.80 -8.12
C ILE A 511 6.98 5.07 -9.04
N SER A 512 5.90 4.28 -8.89
CA SER A 512 4.74 4.35 -9.78
C SER A 512 3.50 4.72 -8.97
N PHE A 513 2.84 5.81 -9.35
CA PHE A 513 1.57 6.24 -8.76
C PHE A 513 0.46 6.00 -9.78
N GLN A 514 -0.57 5.25 -9.41
CA GLN A 514 -1.69 4.93 -10.29
C GLN A 514 -3.00 5.27 -9.57
N GLY A 515 -3.51 6.50 -9.76
CA GLY A 515 -4.69 6.98 -9.05
C GLY A 515 -5.67 7.78 -9.93
N PRO A 516 -6.99 7.55 -9.83
CA PRO A 516 -8.02 8.32 -10.53
C PRO A 516 -8.44 9.63 -9.82
N GLY A 517 -7.78 10.03 -8.73
CA GLY A 517 -8.23 11.09 -7.82
C GLY A 517 -7.91 12.55 -8.22
N TYR A 518 -8.71 13.48 -7.69
CA TYR A 518 -8.64 14.93 -7.96
C TYR A 518 -7.64 15.70 -7.06
N HIS A 519 -6.96 15.03 -6.11
CA HIS A 519 -6.21 15.70 -5.03
C HIS A 519 -4.83 15.10 -4.73
N ASN A 520 -4.13 14.48 -5.69
CA ASN A 520 -2.75 14.06 -5.42
C ASN A 520 -1.81 15.29 -5.47
N GLY A 521 -1.74 16.04 -4.37
CA GLY A 521 -0.77 17.12 -4.18
C GLY A 521 0.61 16.54 -3.88
N PHE A 522 1.61 17.01 -4.62
CA PHE A 522 3.00 16.54 -4.51
C PHE A 522 3.89 17.70 -4.09
N ASP A 523 4.49 17.63 -2.90
CA ASP A 523 5.57 18.54 -2.49
C ASP A 523 6.91 17.83 -2.73
N PHE A 524 7.57 18.14 -3.86
CA PHE A 524 8.98 17.81 -4.04
C PHE A 524 9.82 18.98 -3.52
N LEU A 525 10.41 18.84 -2.34
CA LEU A 525 11.54 19.67 -1.92
C LEU A 525 12.81 19.09 -2.56
N SER A 526 13.07 19.51 -3.80
CA SER A 526 14.38 19.37 -4.45
C SER A 526 15.13 20.68 -4.21
N ASP A 527 15.94 20.75 -3.16
CA ASP A 527 16.93 21.81 -3.09
C ASP A 527 18.06 21.55 -4.10
N GLY A 528 18.52 22.63 -4.72
CA GLY A 528 19.32 22.58 -5.94
C GLY A 528 20.68 21.90 -5.79
N GLU A 529 21.23 21.61 -6.97
CA GLU A 529 22.59 21.10 -7.22
C GLU A 529 22.77 19.59 -7.04
N THR A 530 22.20 18.80 -7.96
CA THR A 530 22.97 17.94 -8.90
C THR A 530 22.11 16.80 -9.49
N GLY A 531 22.08 16.72 -10.82
CA GLY A 531 21.76 15.54 -11.65
C GLY A 531 20.62 14.61 -11.21
N MET A 532 19.41 14.84 -11.72
CA MET A 532 18.24 14.03 -11.37
C MET A 532 18.26 12.58 -11.92
N SER A 533 17.70 11.71 -11.07
CA SER A 533 17.05 10.45 -11.46
C SER A 533 15.77 10.74 -12.24
N GLY A 534 15.48 9.97 -13.28
CA GLY A 534 14.28 10.17 -14.12
C GLY A 534 12.97 9.94 -13.34
N LEU A 535 12.24 11.01 -13.03
CA LEU A 535 10.86 10.95 -12.57
C LEU A 535 9.93 10.79 -13.78
N THR A 536 9.21 9.66 -13.89
CA THR A 536 8.17 9.49 -14.91
C THR A 536 6.80 9.72 -14.29
N LEU A 537 6.21 10.91 -14.50
CA LEU A 537 4.81 11.16 -14.16
C LEU A 537 3.93 10.68 -15.32
N ARG A 538 3.16 9.60 -15.13
CA ARG A 538 2.16 9.13 -16.11
C ARG A 538 0.78 9.55 -15.63
N SER A 539 0.21 10.60 -16.22
CA SER A 539 -1.22 10.86 -16.07
C SER A 539 -2.01 9.86 -16.91
N TRP A 540 -2.90 9.10 -16.26
CA TRP A 540 -3.83 8.18 -16.92
C TRP A 540 -5.23 8.78 -17.07
N ARG A 541 -5.37 10.11 -16.96
CA ARG A 541 -6.64 10.76 -17.28
C ARG A 541 -6.86 10.73 -18.79
N ALA A 542 -8.12 10.56 -19.21
CA ALA A 542 -8.52 10.69 -20.60
C ALA A 542 -8.25 12.10 -21.18
N ASP A 543 -7.99 13.10 -20.33
CA ASP A 543 -7.64 14.48 -20.71
C ASP A 543 -6.13 14.78 -20.68
N GLY A 544 -5.28 13.81 -20.30
CA GLY A 544 -3.82 13.94 -20.37
C GLY A 544 -3.18 14.98 -19.45
N ARG A 545 -3.89 15.56 -18.47
CA ARG A 545 -3.34 16.66 -17.66
C ARG A 545 -2.50 16.16 -16.48
N ILE A 546 -1.34 16.79 -16.29
CA ILE A 546 -0.49 16.75 -15.09
C ILE A 546 -0.46 18.19 -14.57
N SER A 547 -0.95 18.45 -13.35
CA SER A 547 -0.80 19.78 -12.71
C SER A 547 0.32 19.71 -11.67
N LEU A 548 1.38 20.49 -11.87
CA LEU A 548 2.38 20.75 -10.85
C LEU A 548 1.97 22.06 -10.18
N GLN A 549 1.57 22.00 -8.91
CA GLN A 549 1.17 23.18 -8.15
C GLN A 549 2.36 23.60 -7.28
N ASN A 550 3.11 24.62 -7.71
CA ASN A 550 4.16 25.18 -6.87
C ASN A 550 3.53 26.02 -5.75
N MET A 551 3.89 25.76 -4.51
CA MET A 551 3.71 26.71 -3.41
C MET A 551 5.08 27.34 -3.13
N VAL A 552 5.25 28.58 -3.60
CA VAL A 552 6.36 29.53 -3.36
C VAL A 552 7.40 29.66 -4.50
N GLY A 553 7.41 30.84 -5.13
CA GLY A 553 8.47 31.33 -6.02
C GLY A 553 8.14 31.30 -7.51
N ASP A 554 8.19 32.45 -8.18
CA ASP A 554 7.65 32.76 -9.51
C ASP A 554 8.33 32.10 -10.74
N ALA A 555 8.90 30.90 -10.62
CA ALA A 555 9.43 30.19 -11.79
C ALA A 555 9.51 28.67 -11.61
N ILE A 556 9.06 27.92 -12.62
CA ILE A 556 9.48 26.53 -12.86
C ILE A 556 10.67 26.58 -13.83
N THR A 557 11.89 26.52 -13.30
CA THR A 557 13.12 26.38 -14.09
C THR A 557 13.52 24.91 -14.16
N THR A 558 12.99 24.16 -15.13
CA THR A 558 13.49 22.80 -15.40
C THR A 558 14.76 22.89 -16.26
N TRP A 559 15.93 22.75 -15.65
CA TRP A 559 17.20 22.57 -16.37
C TRP A 559 17.49 21.08 -16.53
N GLY A 560 17.45 20.58 -17.77
CA GLY A 560 17.85 19.20 -18.11
C GLY A 560 18.96 19.20 -19.15
N TRP A 561 20.09 18.56 -18.85
CA TRP A 561 21.10 18.21 -19.85
C TRP A 561 20.70 16.88 -20.52
N MET A 562 20.62 16.88 -21.85
CA MET A 562 20.20 15.71 -22.64
C MET A 562 21.44 15.00 -23.21
N ALA A 563 21.47 13.66 -23.16
CA ALA A 563 22.41 12.85 -23.94
C ALA A 563 21.87 12.62 -25.35
N ASP A 564 22.76 12.43 -26.32
CA ASP A 564 22.57 12.66 -27.76
C ASP A 564 21.49 11.84 -28.52
N ASN A 565 20.59 11.07 -27.88
CA ASN A 565 19.70 10.13 -28.60
C ASN A 565 18.28 9.92 -28.03
N GLU A 566 17.72 10.79 -27.18
CA GLU A 566 16.34 10.60 -26.66
C GLU A 566 15.32 11.54 -27.32
N THR A 567 14.24 10.95 -27.84
CA THR A 567 13.11 11.66 -28.48
C THR A 567 12.14 12.19 -27.42
N VAL A 568 11.97 13.51 -27.37
CA VAL A 568 11.11 14.20 -26.40
C VAL A 568 9.64 14.19 -26.85
N TRP A 569 8.74 13.76 -25.96
CA TRP A 569 7.32 14.15 -25.95
C TRP A 569 7.11 15.15 -24.81
N GLY A 570 7.33 16.42 -25.07
CA GLY A 570 7.18 17.50 -24.11
C GLY A 570 6.06 18.44 -24.53
N THR A 571 4.86 18.24 -24.00
CA THR A 571 3.79 19.25 -24.02
C THR A 571 3.78 19.94 -22.67
N ALA A 572 4.41 21.11 -22.59
CA ALA A 572 4.11 22.09 -21.54
C ALA A 572 2.92 22.92 -22.03
N TYR A 573 1.75 22.70 -21.44
CA TYR A 573 0.59 23.56 -21.62
C TYR A 573 0.19 24.08 -20.24
N ASP A 574 0.63 25.30 -19.92
CA ASP A 574 0.11 26.05 -18.80
C ASP A 574 -0.79 27.17 -19.34
N GLN A 575 -2.10 26.98 -19.18
CA GLN A 575 -3.07 28.05 -19.29
C GLN A 575 -3.30 28.56 -17.87
N ARG A 576 -2.63 29.66 -17.49
CA ARG A 576 -3.26 30.88 -16.95
C ARG A 576 -2.25 31.92 -16.40
N TRP A 577 -2.05 32.96 -17.22
CA TRP A 577 -1.73 34.37 -16.92
C TRP A 577 -0.31 34.76 -16.46
N GLY A 578 0.44 35.33 -17.42
CA GLY A 578 1.55 36.27 -17.20
C GLY A 578 2.83 35.93 -17.99
N GLU A 579 3.01 36.52 -19.18
CA GLU A 579 4.31 36.72 -19.89
C GLU A 579 5.36 35.59 -19.82
N GLY A 580 4.99 34.35 -20.17
CA GLY A 580 5.94 33.24 -20.28
C GLY A 580 6.48 33.06 -21.70
N THR A 581 7.80 33.12 -21.90
CA THR A 581 8.44 32.69 -23.15
C THR A 581 8.65 31.18 -23.14
N VAL A 582 8.14 30.48 -24.16
CA VAL A 582 8.44 29.07 -24.42
C VAL A 582 9.69 28.99 -25.29
N THR A 583 10.76 28.40 -24.75
CA THR A 583 12.07 28.34 -25.41
C THR A 583 12.50 26.89 -25.63
N PHE A 584 12.86 26.54 -26.87
CA PHE A 584 13.52 25.29 -27.21
C PHE A 584 15.02 25.55 -27.36
N GLN A 585 15.85 24.97 -26.49
CA GLN A 585 17.30 25.20 -26.48
C GLN A 585 18.10 23.91 -26.71
N ARG A 586 19.25 24.05 -27.38
CA ARG A 586 20.29 23.01 -27.46
C ARG A 586 21.64 23.66 -27.17
N SER A 587 22.37 23.18 -26.17
CA SER A 587 23.74 23.63 -25.86
C SER A 587 23.87 25.16 -25.75
N ASN A 588 22.98 25.80 -25.00
CA ASN A 588 22.85 27.27 -24.84
C ASN A 588 22.46 28.06 -26.10
N VAL A 589 22.04 27.39 -27.17
CA VAL A 589 21.49 28.04 -28.37
C VAL A 589 19.98 27.88 -28.37
N THR A 590 19.26 29.01 -28.41
CA THR A 590 17.81 29.03 -28.64
C THR A 590 17.52 28.67 -30.09
N PHE A 591 16.88 27.51 -30.31
CA PHE A 591 16.45 27.07 -31.63
C PHE A 591 15.10 27.66 -32.04
N LEU A 592 14.17 27.80 -31.08
CA LEU A 592 12.85 28.37 -31.31
C LEU A 592 12.36 29.02 -30.01
N SER A 593 11.81 30.22 -30.10
CA SER A 593 11.15 30.91 -28.97
C SER A 593 9.78 31.43 -29.37
N TYR A 594 8.80 31.29 -28.48
CA TYR A 594 7.47 31.87 -28.58
C TYR A 594 7.12 32.62 -27.29
N ASP A 595 6.87 33.91 -27.38
CA ASP A 595 6.60 34.80 -26.23
C ASP A 595 5.11 35.14 -26.06
N GLY A 596 4.23 34.47 -26.80
CA GLY A 596 2.81 34.78 -26.87
C GLY A 596 2.41 35.66 -28.05
N GLY A 597 3.33 36.45 -28.61
CA GLY A 597 3.08 37.34 -29.75
C GLY A 597 3.96 37.08 -30.99
N SER A 598 5.17 36.56 -30.79
CA SER A 598 6.20 36.40 -31.82
C SER A 598 6.81 34.99 -31.80
N LEU A 599 7.10 34.44 -32.98
CA LEU A 599 7.86 33.21 -33.14
C LEU A 599 9.25 33.54 -33.71
N ALA A 600 10.32 33.31 -32.95
CA ALA A 600 11.69 33.61 -33.37
C ALA A 600 12.57 32.35 -33.43
N SER A 601 13.43 32.27 -34.45
CA SER A 601 14.42 31.19 -34.61
C SER A 601 15.76 31.74 -35.11
N PRO A 602 16.69 32.11 -34.20
CA PRO A 602 18.00 32.64 -34.57
C PRO A 602 18.81 31.69 -35.48
N PRO A 603 18.80 30.35 -35.29
CA PRO A 603 19.52 29.45 -36.19
C PRO A 603 18.95 29.40 -37.61
N VAL A 604 17.63 29.51 -37.77
CA VAL A 604 17.00 29.60 -39.11
C VAL A 604 17.42 30.89 -39.82
N TYR A 605 17.52 32.00 -39.09
CA TYR A 605 18.05 33.26 -39.63
C TYR A 605 19.53 33.12 -40.04
N ALA A 606 20.37 32.54 -39.17
CA ALA A 606 21.80 32.36 -39.46
C ALA A 606 22.05 31.35 -40.61
N GLY A 607 21.19 30.35 -40.78
CA GLY A 607 21.25 29.33 -41.83
C GLY A 607 20.62 29.75 -43.16
N THR A 608 20.90 30.98 -43.61
CA THR A 608 20.29 31.54 -44.84
C THR A 608 20.61 30.69 -46.08
N THR A 609 19.64 30.51 -46.97
CA THR A 609 19.80 29.87 -48.28
C THR A 609 19.36 30.80 -49.40
N ALA A 610 19.97 30.68 -50.59
CA ALA A 610 19.52 31.39 -51.79
C ALA A 610 18.28 30.76 -52.46
N ASN A 611 17.79 29.62 -51.94
CA ASN A 611 16.59 28.97 -52.47
C ASN A 611 15.32 29.71 -52.04
N ALA A 612 14.50 30.11 -53.02
CA ALA A 612 13.26 30.84 -52.79
C ALA A 612 12.11 29.90 -52.39
N ALA A 613 11.95 29.63 -51.09
CA ALA A 613 10.73 29.05 -50.54
C ALA A 613 10.26 29.88 -49.35
N ASN A 614 9.38 30.85 -49.62
CA ASN A 614 8.80 31.71 -48.57
C ASN A 614 7.82 30.92 -47.69
N VAL A 615 7.84 31.23 -46.39
CA VAL A 615 6.81 30.79 -45.44
C VAL A 615 5.62 31.74 -45.57
N MET A 616 4.44 31.18 -45.79
CA MET A 616 3.16 31.90 -45.76
C MET A 616 2.52 31.69 -44.39
N VAL A 617 2.01 32.76 -43.77
CA VAL A 617 1.13 32.67 -42.60
C VAL A 617 -0.30 32.78 -43.10
N ASP A 618 -1.11 31.73 -42.97
CA ASP A 618 -2.53 31.78 -43.33
C ASP A 618 -3.34 32.55 -42.26
N SER A 619 -4.55 32.99 -42.61
CA SER A 619 -5.50 33.72 -41.76
C SER A 619 -5.86 33.02 -40.45
N ASP A 620 -5.66 31.70 -40.37
CA ASP A 620 -5.84 30.89 -39.16
C ASP A 620 -4.55 30.75 -38.32
N GLY A 621 -3.49 31.49 -38.67
CA GLY A 621 -2.19 31.50 -38.00
C GLY A 621 -1.26 30.36 -38.40
N ARG A 622 -1.63 29.50 -39.37
CA ARG A 622 -0.79 28.35 -39.77
C ARG A 622 0.33 28.74 -40.72
N LEU A 623 1.53 28.24 -40.45
CA LEU A 623 2.68 28.35 -41.36
C LEU A 623 2.56 27.35 -42.53
N ARG A 624 2.75 27.81 -43.76
CA ARG A 624 2.69 27.01 -44.99
C ARG A 624 3.85 27.31 -45.93
N ARG A 625 4.16 26.40 -46.84
CA ARG A 625 5.17 26.60 -47.90
C ARG A 625 4.53 27.12 -49.19
N SER A 626 5.06 28.20 -49.75
CA SER A 626 4.66 28.66 -51.09
C SER A 626 5.15 27.71 -52.19
N THR A 627 4.32 27.42 -53.20
CA THR A 627 4.66 26.53 -54.33
C THR A 627 4.06 27.01 -55.64
N SER A 628 4.82 26.93 -56.73
CA SER A 628 4.42 27.38 -58.07
C SER A 628 4.21 26.24 -59.08
N ALA A 629 4.32 24.97 -58.65
CA ALA A 629 4.29 23.82 -59.55
C ALA A 629 2.91 23.60 -60.19
N LEU A 630 2.90 23.22 -61.48
CA LEU A 630 1.68 23.01 -62.27
C LEU A 630 0.70 22.00 -61.62
N LYS A 631 1.22 20.95 -60.95
CA LYS A 631 0.38 19.94 -60.28
C LYS A 631 -0.52 20.47 -59.17
N TYR A 632 -0.29 21.71 -58.69
CA TYR A 632 -1.13 22.38 -57.70
C TYR A 632 -2.04 23.45 -58.32
N LYS A 633 -2.15 23.52 -59.65
CA LYS A 633 -2.89 24.55 -60.38
C LYS A 633 -3.91 23.91 -61.32
N THR A 634 -5.07 24.55 -61.44
CA THR A 634 -6.11 24.26 -62.43
C THR A 634 -6.52 25.58 -63.11
N ASP A 635 -7.22 25.53 -64.24
CA ASP A 635 -7.67 26.72 -65.00
C ASP A 635 -6.54 27.72 -65.34
N VAL A 636 -5.44 27.21 -65.91
CA VAL A 636 -4.30 28.05 -66.31
C VAL A 636 -4.59 28.71 -67.66
N ARG A 637 -4.75 30.04 -67.67
CA ARG A 637 -5.10 30.85 -68.84
C ARG A 637 -4.15 32.05 -69.01
N PRO A 638 -4.05 32.64 -70.22
CA PRO A 638 -3.30 33.88 -70.43
C PRO A 638 -3.83 35.04 -69.58
N ILE A 639 -2.96 36.01 -69.27
CA ILE A 639 -3.37 37.26 -68.63
C ILE A 639 -4.14 38.10 -69.66
N PRO A 640 -5.38 38.56 -69.38
CA PRO A 640 -6.15 39.38 -70.32
C PRO A 640 -5.46 40.71 -70.63
N ASP A 641 -5.55 41.18 -71.87
CA ASP A 641 -4.93 42.44 -72.31
C ASP A 641 -5.42 43.65 -71.50
N GLU A 642 -6.72 43.70 -71.15
CA GLU A 642 -7.29 44.75 -70.30
C GLU A 642 -6.58 44.86 -68.94
N MET A 643 -6.16 43.73 -68.37
CA MET A 643 -5.42 43.71 -67.11
C MET A 643 -3.98 44.19 -67.30
N LEU A 644 -3.35 43.88 -68.45
CA LEU A 644 -2.02 44.39 -68.79
C LEU A 644 -2.05 45.90 -69.01
N ASP A 645 -3.08 46.42 -69.67
CA ASP A 645 -3.28 47.86 -69.88
C ASP A 645 -3.54 48.58 -68.56
N ALA A 646 -4.37 48.02 -67.68
CA ALA A 646 -4.60 48.55 -66.33
C ALA A 646 -3.31 48.55 -65.48
N MET A 647 -2.43 47.56 -65.64
CA MET A 647 -1.15 47.47 -64.92
C MET A 647 -0.20 48.62 -65.28
N LEU A 648 -0.24 49.12 -66.53
CA LEU A 648 0.55 50.27 -66.97
C LEU A 648 0.11 51.60 -66.33
N LEU A 649 -1.09 51.64 -65.74
CA LEU A 649 -1.63 52.80 -65.03
C LEU A 649 -1.32 52.78 -63.52
N LEU A 650 -0.67 51.72 -63.02
CA LEU A 650 -0.29 51.60 -61.62
C LEU A 650 1.00 52.37 -61.34
N ASP A 651 0.95 53.31 -60.40
CA ASP A 651 2.11 54.11 -60.04
C ASP A 651 3.01 53.42 -59.01
N GLY A 652 4.32 53.59 -59.18
CA GLY A 652 5.26 53.45 -58.07
C GLY A 652 5.17 54.67 -57.15
N LYS A 653 5.13 54.43 -55.84
CA LYS A 653 5.11 55.45 -54.79
C LYS A 653 6.29 55.24 -53.85
N LEU A 654 6.82 56.36 -53.33
CA LEU A 654 7.62 56.39 -52.11
C LEU A 654 6.71 56.75 -50.94
N TYR A 655 6.88 56.09 -49.80
CA TYR A 655 6.06 56.31 -48.61
C TYR A 655 6.85 56.07 -47.31
N LYS A 656 6.38 56.67 -46.21
CA LYS A 656 6.84 56.36 -44.84
C LYS A 656 5.92 55.32 -44.21
N SER A 657 6.48 54.34 -43.50
CA SER A 657 5.68 53.29 -42.85
C SER A 657 4.96 53.82 -41.61
N LEU A 658 3.74 53.36 -41.38
CA LEU A 658 3.00 53.57 -40.12
C LEU A 658 3.08 52.35 -39.19
N CYS A 659 3.79 51.29 -39.58
CA CYS A 659 3.91 50.07 -38.78
C CYS A 659 4.85 50.30 -37.60
N GLU A 660 4.45 49.87 -36.41
CA GLU A 660 5.19 50.11 -35.15
C GLU A 660 6.62 49.53 -35.15
N GLY A 661 6.90 48.52 -35.96
CA GLY A 661 8.22 47.87 -36.07
C GLY A 661 9.18 48.50 -37.10
N ASP A 662 8.74 49.46 -37.90
CA ASP A 662 9.56 50.08 -38.95
C ASP A 662 10.16 51.42 -38.50
N ASP A 663 11.27 51.83 -39.12
CA ASP A 663 11.82 53.17 -38.94
C ASP A 663 10.97 54.21 -39.70
N PRO A 664 10.33 55.17 -39.01
CA PRO A 664 9.43 56.15 -39.63
C PRO A 664 10.16 57.10 -40.59
N GLU A 665 11.49 57.23 -40.49
CA GLU A 665 12.28 58.11 -41.34
C GLU A 665 12.75 57.44 -42.63
N THR A 666 12.58 56.12 -42.78
CA THR A 666 13.00 55.39 -43.98
C THR A 666 11.96 55.53 -45.11
N ASP A 667 12.42 55.88 -46.33
CA ASP A 667 11.57 55.83 -47.52
C ASP A 667 11.43 54.38 -48.00
N HIS A 668 10.19 53.89 -48.04
CA HIS A 668 9.85 52.62 -48.64
C HIS A 668 9.29 52.84 -50.05
N MET A 669 9.59 51.91 -50.97
CA MET A 669 9.08 51.95 -52.34
C MET A 669 8.03 50.85 -52.54
N GLY A 670 6.91 51.21 -53.16
CA GLY A 670 5.84 50.24 -53.44
C GLY A 670 4.75 50.79 -54.35
N SER A 671 3.64 50.08 -54.42
CA SER A 671 2.40 50.46 -55.09
C SER A 671 1.26 50.42 -54.07
N ILE A 672 0.27 51.30 -54.23
CA ILE A 672 -0.87 51.36 -53.30
C ILE A 672 -1.92 50.32 -53.71
N ALA A 673 -2.26 49.43 -52.79
CA ALA A 673 -3.23 48.37 -53.04
C ALA A 673 -4.62 48.90 -53.43
N ASP A 674 -5.06 50.02 -52.83
CA ASP A 674 -6.32 50.70 -53.17
C ASP A 674 -6.33 51.22 -54.61
N GLN A 675 -5.19 51.74 -55.10
CA GLN A 675 -5.06 52.16 -56.49
C GLN A 675 -5.20 50.95 -57.42
N ALA A 676 -4.54 49.83 -57.09
CA ALA A 676 -4.67 48.59 -57.86
C ALA A 676 -6.13 48.09 -57.89
N ALA A 677 -6.84 48.15 -56.76
CA ALA A 677 -8.26 47.80 -56.69
C ALA A 677 -9.13 48.71 -57.56
N ALA A 678 -8.89 50.03 -57.54
CA ALA A 678 -9.62 51.01 -58.36
C ALA A 678 -9.39 50.81 -59.87
N LEU A 679 -8.23 50.30 -60.25
CA LEU A 679 -7.88 49.96 -61.64
C LEU A 679 -8.40 48.57 -62.07
N GLY A 680 -9.10 47.85 -61.19
CA GLY A 680 -9.61 46.51 -61.48
C GLY A 680 -8.56 45.40 -61.45
N LEU A 681 -7.37 45.64 -60.87
CA LEU A 681 -6.28 44.66 -60.75
C LEU A 681 -6.49 43.67 -59.59
N GLU A 682 -7.73 43.20 -59.41
CA GLU A 682 -8.17 42.39 -58.27
C GLU A 682 -7.30 41.14 -57.96
N PRO A 683 -6.77 40.40 -58.95
CA PRO A 683 -5.86 39.27 -58.66
C PRO A 683 -4.59 39.67 -57.90
N LEU A 684 -4.16 40.93 -58.01
CA LEU A 684 -3.00 41.50 -57.32
C LEU A 684 -3.36 42.13 -55.97
N VAL A 685 -4.64 42.27 -55.64
CA VAL A 685 -5.10 42.82 -54.36
C VAL A 685 -5.23 41.71 -53.33
N ILE A 686 -4.85 42.01 -52.09
CA ILE A 686 -5.11 41.20 -50.90
C ILE A 686 -6.27 41.86 -50.16
N ARG A 687 -7.34 41.11 -49.91
CA ARG A 687 -8.48 41.59 -49.14
C ARG A 687 -8.59 40.86 -47.80
N GLY A 688 -8.89 41.62 -46.77
CA GLY A 688 -9.14 41.13 -45.42
C GLY A 688 -10.58 40.65 -45.22
N PRO A 689 -10.90 40.19 -44.00
CA PRO A 689 -12.28 39.93 -43.58
C PRO A 689 -13.16 41.15 -43.84
N GLY A 690 -14.31 40.97 -44.50
CA GLY A 690 -15.21 42.06 -44.87
C GLY A 690 -14.88 42.77 -46.20
N GLY A 691 -13.84 42.33 -46.92
CA GLY A 691 -13.53 42.83 -48.26
C GLY A 691 -12.70 44.12 -48.30
N ALA A 692 -12.23 44.60 -47.15
CA ALA A 692 -11.30 45.72 -47.07
C ALA A 692 -9.97 45.39 -47.80
N VAL A 693 -9.34 46.40 -48.40
CA VAL A 693 -8.04 46.25 -49.06
C VAL A 693 -6.95 46.24 -47.98
N GLU A 694 -6.14 45.18 -47.95
CA GLU A 694 -5.10 44.96 -46.92
C GLU A 694 -3.68 44.97 -47.50
N GLY A 695 -3.53 44.75 -48.81
CA GLY A 695 -2.20 44.68 -49.40
C GLY A 695 -2.15 44.39 -50.89
N PHE A 696 -0.94 44.36 -51.42
CA PHE A 696 -0.64 44.17 -52.84
C PHE A 696 0.33 43.00 -53.06
N LYS A 697 0.05 42.13 -54.03
CA LYS A 697 0.85 40.94 -54.36
C LYS A 697 1.96 41.27 -55.35
N TYR A 698 2.99 41.97 -54.88
CA TYR A 698 4.13 42.41 -55.70
C TYR A 698 4.78 41.27 -56.48
N GLU A 699 4.88 40.08 -55.91
CA GLU A 699 5.50 38.92 -56.53
C GLU A 699 4.75 38.46 -57.79
N ARG A 700 3.44 38.75 -57.88
CA ARG A 700 2.61 38.39 -59.03
C ARG A 700 2.62 39.46 -60.11
N ALA A 701 2.79 40.72 -59.73
CA ALA A 701 2.88 41.85 -60.66
C ALA A 701 3.96 41.63 -61.73
N PHE A 702 5.08 41.01 -61.36
CA PHE A 702 6.15 40.63 -62.30
C PHE A 702 5.64 39.79 -63.48
N SER A 703 4.68 38.87 -63.26
CA SER A 703 4.15 38.03 -64.34
C SER A 703 3.37 38.85 -65.38
N ALA A 704 2.67 39.91 -64.96
CA ALA A 704 2.00 40.85 -65.87
C ALA A 704 3.02 41.72 -66.61
N LEU A 705 4.02 42.26 -65.89
CA LEU A 705 5.09 43.05 -66.48
C LEU A 705 5.87 42.27 -67.56
N LEU A 706 6.13 40.98 -67.33
CA LEU A 706 6.77 40.12 -68.31
C LEU A 706 5.98 40.03 -69.62
N GLU A 707 4.65 39.90 -69.55
CA GLU A 707 3.80 39.86 -70.75
C GLU A 707 3.70 41.23 -71.44
N ILE A 708 3.69 42.33 -70.67
CA ILE A 708 3.79 43.70 -71.21
C ILE A 708 5.11 43.88 -71.98
N VAL A 709 6.24 43.47 -71.40
CA VAL A 709 7.56 43.57 -72.06
C VAL A 709 7.59 42.74 -73.35
N LYS A 710 7.04 41.52 -73.34
CA LYS A 710 6.90 40.71 -74.56
C LYS A 710 6.01 41.38 -75.61
N ARG A 711 4.94 42.08 -75.19
CA ARG A 711 4.07 42.85 -76.10
C ARG A 711 4.82 44.02 -76.71
N LEU A 712 5.61 44.74 -75.91
CA LEU A 712 6.46 45.85 -76.37
C LEU A 712 7.54 45.36 -77.35
N ASP A 713 8.25 44.27 -77.06
CA ASP A 713 9.25 43.69 -77.97
C ASP A 713 8.63 43.32 -79.33
N ARG A 714 7.45 42.70 -79.34
CA ARG A 714 6.71 42.42 -80.57
C ARG A 714 6.36 43.68 -81.35
N GLN A 715 5.91 44.73 -80.66
CA GLN A 715 5.58 46.01 -81.30
C GLN A 715 6.81 46.70 -81.88
N VAL A 716 7.92 46.71 -81.14
CA VAL A 716 9.19 47.29 -81.58
C VAL A 716 9.70 46.58 -82.83
N ARG A 717 9.76 45.24 -82.83
CA ARG A 717 10.18 44.46 -84.02
C ARG A 717 9.32 44.74 -85.24
N ALA A 718 7.99 44.81 -85.06
CA ALA A 718 7.07 45.13 -86.16
C ALA A 718 7.23 46.56 -86.69
N LEU A 719 7.72 47.49 -85.85
CA LEU A 719 8.05 48.85 -86.26
C LEU A 719 9.42 48.94 -86.95
N GLU A 720 10.40 48.12 -86.55
CA GLU A 720 11.74 48.07 -87.14
C GLU A 720 11.78 47.33 -88.50
N GLU A 721 10.83 46.43 -88.76
CA GLU A 721 10.66 45.73 -90.05
C GLU A 721 9.93 46.56 -91.12
N ARG A 722 9.44 47.75 -90.76
CA ARG A 722 8.81 48.74 -91.65
C ARG A 722 9.80 49.82 -92.05
#